data_AF-A0A7U9L3R9-F1
#
_entry.id   AF-A0A7U9L3R9-F1
#
_cell.length_a   1.000
_cell.length_b   1.000
_cell.length_c   1.000
_cell.angle_alpha   90.00
_cell.angle_beta   90.00
_cell.angle_gamma   90.00
#
_symmetry.space_group_name_H-M   'P 1'
#
loop_
_entity.id
_entity.type
_entity.pdbx_description
1 polymer ?
#
loop_
_entity_poly.entity_id
_entity_poly.type
_entity_poly.pdbx_seq_one_letter_code
_entity_poly.pdbx_strand_id
1 'polypeptide(L)'
;MHDPDDEQAVKNAVQERLRLVGLNHPSIIKVFNYAKGPGASADQLSFIVMEFADGAPLRWVAEQIEQRAEPFHDHRVYEFIAAYGLLVLDALTYLHEERGLVYGDLSLTNVIHCGAGIKLVDVAGVRPIGTSGPVTYPAPEVHGSAGLTVAGDLFAAGAVLEELVARVPEAPPGLGTQSLRRVLSRATALLPEERFATAREMSVQLRGVLRELRSLRLGEEAAFEPSTLFAPVPAALDGELGKAPPLGQWRAGGNVKRRLTAEPPSPAEVALGLPVPKPSPADGNWTELHRTSYDDPVGLLQLSDAWKESPEKALLHCRLHLEIARDHPEEAAAERAAAEAELARARTAVGELADVDWRLYWHEGLLHLVHDRVDAARTCFDLVNEAIPGEYAPKLALGYCHEFRGNQKEAVALYGAVWHRNHALGGAAFGLARIHLATGKPQLALDCLEAVPADSRHRTAARTAMVRILADPPADGGPPAVAAARQAWVALHRLTRKEGLTDRHAQDRLRADLQELLLLLATSAPAGARPGPLEALCAEPDIQAEKIPVPPTEDVLRDQLAACYRRLFDQMPRAERGRDPDLAKALLDNSYHTRPIGTWHRRGYRSPRWRDRWKRSRGDGGGLRTYEDTVTEGGG
;
A
#
# COMPACT_ATOMS: atom_id res chain seq x y z
N MET A 1 -22.81 -49.82 -37.89
CA MET A 1 -23.53 -49.60 -39.16
C MET A 1 -24.47 -48.43 -38.89
N HIS A 2 -24.03 -47.21 -39.18
CA HIS A 2 -24.80 -45.99 -38.90
C HIS A 2 -25.71 -45.73 -40.10
N ASP A 3 -26.99 -45.47 -39.84
CA ASP A 3 -27.98 -45.18 -40.86
C ASP A 3 -27.67 -43.79 -41.48
N PRO A 4 -27.47 -43.68 -42.81
CA PRO A 4 -27.13 -42.41 -43.46
C PRO A 4 -28.24 -41.34 -43.43
N ASP A 5 -29.48 -41.73 -43.09
CA ASP A 5 -30.68 -40.86 -43.10
C ASP A 5 -31.25 -40.60 -41.70
N ASP A 6 -30.41 -40.56 -40.66
CA ASP A 6 -30.85 -40.07 -39.35
C ASP A 6 -31.15 -38.55 -39.44
N GLU A 7 -32.43 -38.23 -39.67
CA GLU A 7 -32.93 -36.86 -39.84
C GLU A 7 -32.51 -35.94 -38.67
N GLN A 8 -32.31 -36.52 -37.48
CA GLN A 8 -31.80 -35.80 -36.31
C GLN A 8 -30.31 -35.47 -36.43
N ALA A 9 -29.50 -36.38 -36.97
CA ALA A 9 -28.07 -36.15 -37.21
C ALA A 9 -27.84 -35.05 -38.26
N VAL A 10 -28.65 -35.04 -39.33
CA VAL A 10 -28.59 -33.99 -40.37
C VAL A 10 -29.02 -32.63 -39.80
N LYS A 11 -30.10 -32.58 -39.01
CA LYS A 11 -30.55 -31.35 -38.33
C LYS A 11 -29.50 -30.82 -37.35
N ASN A 12 -28.89 -31.69 -36.55
CA ASN A 12 -27.83 -31.33 -35.61
C ASN A 12 -26.61 -30.76 -36.34
N ALA A 13 -26.17 -31.40 -37.44
CA ALA A 13 -25.05 -30.93 -38.24
C ALA A 13 -25.32 -29.58 -38.93
N VAL A 14 -26.56 -29.31 -39.36
CA VAL A 14 -26.95 -28.00 -39.91
C VAL A 14 -26.96 -26.93 -38.81
N GLN A 15 -27.51 -27.24 -37.64
CA GLN A 15 -27.51 -26.30 -36.50
C GLN A 15 -26.10 -25.97 -36.00
N GLU A 16 -25.20 -26.95 -35.98
CA GLU A 16 -23.79 -26.76 -35.65
C GLU A 16 -23.09 -25.82 -36.64
N ARG A 17 -23.32 -26.00 -37.95
CA ARG A 17 -22.78 -25.11 -38.99
C ARG A 17 -23.29 -23.68 -38.86
N LEU A 18 -24.61 -23.51 -38.67
CA LEU A 18 -25.22 -22.18 -38.49
C LEU A 18 -24.66 -21.47 -37.25
N ARG A 19 -24.38 -22.22 -36.18
CA ARG A 19 -23.76 -21.69 -34.97
C ARG A 19 -22.36 -21.14 -35.25
N LEU A 20 -21.52 -21.90 -35.96
CA LEU A 20 -20.14 -21.49 -36.30
C LEU A 20 -20.11 -20.27 -37.23
N VAL A 21 -21.00 -20.22 -38.23
CA VAL A 21 -21.17 -19.04 -39.11
C VAL A 21 -21.67 -17.81 -38.33
N GLY A 22 -22.43 -18.02 -37.26
CA GLY A 22 -22.95 -16.96 -36.41
C GLY A 22 -21.92 -16.33 -35.44
N LEU A 23 -20.71 -16.88 -35.35
CA LEU A 23 -19.66 -16.32 -34.51
C LEU A 23 -19.10 -15.04 -35.13
N ASN A 24 -19.15 -13.93 -34.38
CA ASN A 24 -18.65 -12.64 -34.81
C ASN A 24 -17.84 -12.00 -33.68
N HIS A 25 -16.53 -12.22 -33.70
CA HIS A 25 -15.60 -11.67 -32.73
C HIS A 25 -14.27 -11.38 -33.41
N PRO A 26 -13.58 -10.26 -33.13
CA PRO A 26 -12.33 -9.90 -33.83
C PRO A 26 -11.25 -10.98 -33.70
N SER A 27 -11.14 -11.63 -32.53
CA SER A 27 -10.15 -12.66 -32.23
C SER A 27 -10.53 -14.08 -32.68
N ILE A 28 -11.71 -14.29 -33.28
CA ILE A 28 -12.15 -15.61 -33.75
C ILE A 28 -12.19 -15.59 -35.27
N ILE A 29 -11.72 -16.67 -35.92
CA ILE A 29 -11.76 -16.75 -37.39
C ILE A 29 -13.20 -16.72 -37.89
N LYS A 30 -13.46 -15.89 -38.89
CA LYS A 30 -14.82 -15.83 -39.46
C LYS A 30 -15.04 -16.99 -40.42
N VAL A 31 -16.06 -17.81 -40.16
CA VAL A 31 -16.53 -18.86 -41.08
C VAL A 31 -17.54 -18.24 -42.05
N PHE A 32 -17.26 -18.28 -43.35
CA PHE A 32 -18.13 -17.72 -44.39
C PHE A 32 -19.14 -18.74 -44.91
N ASN A 33 -18.71 -19.97 -45.22
CA ASN A 33 -19.57 -20.98 -45.82
C ASN A 33 -18.98 -22.40 -45.70
N TYR A 34 -19.80 -23.40 -46.01
CA TYR A 34 -19.38 -24.80 -46.21
C TYR A 34 -19.60 -25.19 -47.67
N ALA A 35 -18.60 -25.82 -48.29
CA ALA A 35 -18.63 -26.19 -49.70
C ALA A 35 -18.47 -27.71 -49.91
N LYS A 36 -19.07 -28.22 -50.98
CA LYS A 36 -18.90 -29.61 -51.45
C LYS A 36 -17.77 -29.65 -52.49
N GLY A 37 -16.89 -30.64 -52.40
CA GLY A 37 -15.87 -30.88 -53.42
C GLY A 37 -16.49 -31.40 -54.74
N PRO A 38 -15.85 -31.16 -55.90
CA PRO A 38 -16.31 -31.73 -57.17
C PRO A 38 -16.29 -33.27 -57.11
N GLY A 39 -17.42 -33.92 -57.41
CA GLY A 39 -17.55 -35.38 -57.42
C GLY A 39 -17.94 -36.04 -56.10
N ALA A 40 -18.22 -35.28 -55.05
CA ALA A 40 -18.75 -35.81 -53.79
C ALA A 40 -20.25 -36.17 -53.90
N SER A 41 -20.67 -37.28 -53.27
CA SER A 41 -22.09 -37.66 -53.15
C SER A 41 -22.88 -36.61 -52.35
N ALA A 42 -24.21 -36.66 -52.40
CA ALA A 42 -25.08 -35.67 -51.76
C ALA A 42 -24.78 -35.43 -50.26
N ASP A 43 -24.20 -36.42 -49.58
CA ASP A 43 -23.93 -36.42 -48.13
C ASP A 43 -22.46 -36.16 -47.72
N GLN A 44 -21.53 -36.00 -48.68
CA GLN A 44 -20.12 -35.70 -48.38
C GLN A 44 -19.81 -34.22 -48.58
N LEU A 45 -19.77 -33.47 -47.47
CA LEU A 45 -19.21 -32.11 -47.44
C LEU A 45 -17.70 -32.20 -47.28
N SER A 46 -16.95 -31.36 -48.00
CA SER A 46 -15.51 -31.55 -48.16
C SER A 46 -14.67 -30.41 -47.60
N PHE A 47 -15.14 -29.15 -47.59
CA PHE A 47 -14.32 -28.00 -47.18
C PHE A 47 -15.10 -26.88 -46.45
N ILE A 48 -14.45 -26.23 -45.48
CA ILE A 48 -14.93 -25.02 -44.78
C ILE A 48 -14.26 -23.80 -45.42
N VAL A 49 -15.04 -22.78 -45.76
CA VAL A 49 -14.55 -21.50 -46.29
C VAL A 49 -14.54 -20.48 -45.16
N MET A 50 -13.37 -19.94 -44.84
CA MET A 50 -13.14 -19.05 -43.72
C MET A 50 -12.25 -17.86 -44.11
N GLU A 51 -12.18 -16.85 -43.24
CA GLU A 51 -11.22 -15.76 -43.30
C GLU A 51 -9.78 -16.30 -43.39
N PHE A 52 -8.93 -15.60 -44.14
CA PHE A 52 -7.51 -15.88 -44.17
C PHE A 52 -6.81 -15.14 -43.02
N ALA A 53 -6.24 -15.88 -42.08
CA ALA A 53 -5.43 -15.34 -40.99
C ALA A 53 -3.99 -15.12 -41.48
N ASP A 54 -3.68 -13.90 -41.91
CA ASP A 54 -2.34 -13.50 -42.38
C ASP A 54 -1.40 -13.31 -41.18
N GLY A 55 -0.69 -14.38 -40.81
CA GLY A 55 0.06 -14.41 -39.57
C GLY A 55 0.77 -15.72 -39.28
N ALA A 56 1.35 -15.81 -38.09
CA ALA A 56 2.08 -16.98 -37.63
C ALA A 56 1.38 -17.62 -36.41
N PRO A 57 1.30 -18.96 -36.35
CA PRO A 57 0.78 -19.65 -35.17
C PRO A 57 1.65 -19.38 -33.94
N LEU A 58 1.07 -19.38 -32.74
CA LEU A 58 1.83 -19.17 -31.50
C LEU A 58 2.92 -20.24 -31.29
N ARG A 59 2.82 -21.42 -31.91
CA ARG A 59 3.91 -22.42 -31.93
C ARG A 59 5.20 -21.86 -32.56
N TRP A 60 5.06 -21.05 -33.61
CA TRP A 60 6.20 -20.40 -34.26
C TRP A 60 6.73 -19.27 -33.39
N VAL A 61 5.83 -18.52 -32.73
CA VAL A 61 6.21 -17.50 -31.74
C VAL A 61 6.99 -18.11 -30.58
N ALA A 62 6.58 -19.28 -30.08
CA ALA A 62 7.29 -20.07 -29.07
C ALA A 62 8.73 -20.38 -29.50
N GLU A 63 8.94 -20.81 -30.74
CA GLU A 63 10.29 -21.04 -31.30
C GLU A 63 11.12 -19.74 -31.34
N GLN A 64 10.52 -18.60 -31.69
CA GLN A 64 11.21 -17.30 -31.69
C GLN A 64 11.59 -16.84 -30.27
N ILE A 65 10.73 -17.10 -29.28
CA ILE A 65 11.00 -16.84 -27.86
C ILE A 65 12.21 -17.67 -27.40
N GLU A 66 12.22 -18.96 -27.72
CA GLU A 66 13.29 -19.89 -27.36
C GLU A 66 14.64 -19.48 -27.97
N GLN A 67 14.61 -18.99 -29.20
CA GLN A 67 15.79 -18.48 -29.92
C GLN A 67 16.23 -17.06 -29.49
N ARG A 68 15.50 -16.41 -28.58
CA ARG A 68 15.69 -15.00 -28.20
C ARG A 68 15.73 -14.06 -29.42
N ALA A 69 14.91 -14.34 -30.43
CA ALA A 69 14.80 -13.49 -31.61
C ALA A 69 14.11 -12.16 -31.26
N GLU A 70 14.41 -11.06 -31.95
CA GLU A 70 13.63 -9.83 -31.81
C GLU A 70 12.17 -10.06 -32.24
N PRO A 71 11.16 -9.55 -31.50
CA PRO A 71 11.21 -8.67 -30.32
C PRO A 71 11.17 -9.39 -28.95
N PHE A 72 11.43 -10.70 -28.89
CA PHE A 72 11.30 -11.55 -27.70
C PHE A 72 12.60 -11.77 -26.91
N HIS A 73 13.66 -11.02 -27.22
CA HIS A 73 14.99 -11.24 -26.66
C HIS A 73 15.15 -10.75 -25.21
N ASP A 74 14.24 -9.90 -24.72
CA ASP A 74 14.31 -9.27 -23.40
C ASP A 74 13.12 -9.64 -22.48
N HIS A 75 13.09 -9.07 -21.28
CA HIS A 75 12.06 -9.34 -20.27
C HIS A 75 10.63 -8.96 -20.70
N ARG A 76 10.47 -8.17 -21.76
CA ARG A 76 9.16 -7.80 -22.33
C ARG A 76 8.43 -9.00 -22.91
N VAL A 77 9.10 -10.14 -23.13
CA VAL A 77 8.45 -11.40 -23.53
C VAL A 77 7.27 -11.78 -22.64
N TYR A 78 7.36 -11.53 -21.33
CA TYR A 78 6.27 -11.79 -20.38
C TYR A 78 5.06 -10.88 -20.61
N GLU A 79 5.28 -9.64 -21.06
CA GLU A 79 4.20 -8.74 -21.45
C GLU A 79 3.50 -9.22 -22.74
N PHE A 80 4.27 -9.75 -23.70
CA PHE A 80 3.68 -10.33 -24.91
C PHE A 80 2.84 -11.57 -24.57
N ILE A 81 3.34 -12.46 -23.72
CA ILE A 81 2.59 -13.65 -23.26
C ILE A 81 1.30 -13.24 -22.55
N ALA A 82 1.37 -12.29 -21.60
CA ALA A 82 0.19 -11.78 -20.92
C ALA A 82 -0.80 -11.12 -21.90
N ALA A 83 -0.31 -10.40 -22.92
CA ALA A 83 -1.16 -9.80 -23.95
C ALA A 83 -1.87 -10.85 -24.83
N TYR A 84 -1.19 -11.94 -25.23
CA TYR A 84 -1.84 -13.05 -25.92
C TYR A 84 -2.93 -13.67 -25.05
N GLY A 85 -2.65 -13.90 -23.76
CA GLY A 85 -3.63 -14.41 -22.82
C GLY A 85 -4.86 -13.52 -22.71
N LEU A 86 -4.69 -12.19 -22.65
CA LEU A 86 -5.81 -11.25 -22.64
C LEU A 86 -6.67 -11.32 -23.91
N LEU A 87 -6.05 -11.45 -25.08
CA LEU A 87 -6.77 -11.57 -26.35
C LEU A 87 -7.53 -12.90 -26.49
N VAL A 88 -6.95 -13.98 -25.96
CA VAL A 88 -7.61 -15.29 -25.88
C VAL A 88 -8.79 -15.23 -24.91
N LEU A 89 -8.59 -14.66 -23.72
CA LEU A 89 -9.64 -14.55 -22.70
C LEU A 89 -10.80 -13.67 -23.15
N ASP A 90 -10.54 -12.62 -23.93
CA ASP A 90 -11.59 -11.79 -24.54
C ASP A 90 -12.49 -12.63 -25.47
N ALA A 91 -11.89 -13.48 -26.32
CA ALA A 91 -12.63 -14.41 -27.17
C ALA A 91 -13.40 -15.47 -26.36
N LEU A 92 -12.79 -15.99 -25.30
CA LEU A 92 -13.45 -16.96 -24.41
C LEU A 92 -14.61 -16.34 -23.65
N THR A 93 -14.48 -15.10 -23.15
CA THR A 93 -15.57 -14.35 -22.53
C THR A 93 -16.77 -14.25 -23.48
N TYR A 94 -16.54 -13.89 -24.75
CA TYR A 94 -17.60 -13.85 -25.76
C TYR A 94 -18.26 -15.22 -25.97
N LEU A 95 -17.48 -16.30 -26.08
CA LEU A 95 -18.02 -17.65 -26.26
C LEU A 95 -18.83 -18.11 -25.04
N HIS A 96 -18.30 -17.90 -23.84
CA HIS A 96 -18.89 -18.36 -22.57
C HIS A 96 -20.16 -17.56 -22.23
N GLU A 97 -20.08 -16.24 -22.23
CA GLU A 97 -21.14 -15.36 -21.71
C GLU A 97 -22.21 -15.02 -22.76
N GLU A 98 -21.81 -14.75 -24.01
CA GLU A 98 -22.77 -14.30 -25.04
C GLU A 98 -23.34 -15.47 -25.86
N ARG A 99 -22.60 -16.56 -26.01
CA ARG A 99 -22.97 -17.68 -26.88
C ARG A 99 -23.27 -18.99 -26.14
N GLY A 100 -22.84 -19.13 -24.88
CA GLY A 100 -23.01 -20.37 -24.11
C GLY A 100 -22.21 -21.56 -24.66
N LEU A 101 -21.04 -21.26 -25.25
CA LEU A 101 -20.17 -22.23 -25.92
C LEU A 101 -18.82 -22.29 -25.24
N VAL A 102 -18.13 -23.43 -25.31
CA VAL A 102 -16.71 -23.61 -25.00
C VAL A 102 -15.90 -23.72 -26.30
N TYR A 103 -14.63 -23.30 -26.27
CA TYR A 103 -13.74 -23.39 -27.42
C TYR A 103 -13.27 -24.83 -27.68
N GLY A 104 -12.96 -25.59 -26.63
CA GLY A 104 -12.72 -27.02 -26.78
C GLY A 104 -11.27 -27.41 -27.01
N ASP A 105 -10.59 -26.76 -27.95
CA ASP A 105 -9.34 -27.27 -28.50
C ASP A 105 -8.23 -26.21 -28.54
N LEU A 106 -8.08 -25.44 -27.46
CA LEU A 106 -7.11 -24.35 -27.41
C LEU A 106 -5.68 -24.90 -27.40
N SER A 107 -4.83 -24.39 -28.30
CA SER A 107 -3.43 -24.81 -28.41
C SER A 107 -2.56 -23.79 -29.13
N LEU A 108 -1.24 -23.93 -29.05
CA LEU A 108 -0.29 -23.06 -29.77
C LEU A 108 -0.44 -23.13 -31.31
N THR A 109 -1.00 -24.20 -31.85
CA THR A 109 -1.28 -24.32 -33.30
C THR A 109 -2.55 -23.58 -33.70
N ASN A 110 -3.51 -23.47 -32.77
CA ASN A 110 -4.87 -23.00 -33.04
C ASN A 110 -5.05 -21.50 -32.78
N VAL A 111 -4.01 -20.83 -32.26
CA VAL A 111 -3.95 -19.37 -32.10
C VAL A 111 -2.94 -18.81 -33.09
N ILE A 112 -3.38 -17.93 -33.99
CA ILE A 112 -2.52 -17.26 -34.98
C ILE A 112 -2.34 -15.79 -34.60
N HIS A 113 -1.10 -15.35 -34.41
CA HIS A 113 -0.75 -13.93 -34.32
C HIS A 113 -0.92 -13.27 -35.69
N CYS A 114 -1.81 -12.29 -35.81
CA CYS A 114 -2.05 -11.54 -37.06
C CYS A 114 -2.05 -10.03 -36.78
N GLY A 115 -1.08 -9.30 -37.33
CA GLY A 115 -0.98 -7.85 -37.16
C GLY A 115 -0.86 -7.43 -35.69
N ALA A 116 -1.86 -6.71 -35.17
CA ALA A 116 -1.90 -6.26 -33.78
C ALA A 116 -2.69 -7.17 -32.84
N GLY A 117 -3.22 -8.31 -33.33
CA GLY A 117 -4.11 -9.19 -32.56
C GLY A 117 -3.87 -10.67 -32.83
N ILE A 118 -4.88 -11.49 -32.55
CA ILE A 118 -4.86 -12.93 -32.81
C ILE A 118 -6.10 -13.38 -33.58
N LYS A 119 -6.05 -14.59 -34.13
CA LYS A 119 -7.19 -15.34 -34.66
C LYS A 119 -7.18 -16.76 -34.09
N LEU A 120 -8.27 -17.16 -33.44
CA LEU A 120 -8.57 -18.56 -33.10
C LEU A 120 -9.12 -19.25 -34.36
N VAL A 121 -8.38 -20.20 -34.94
CA VAL A 121 -8.69 -20.74 -36.28
C VAL A 121 -9.42 -22.09 -36.27
N ASP A 122 -9.12 -22.96 -35.32
CA ASP A 122 -9.72 -24.29 -35.29
C ASP A 122 -11.03 -24.30 -34.49
N VAL A 123 -12.07 -23.75 -35.10
CA VAL A 123 -13.40 -23.64 -34.47
C VAL A 123 -14.20 -24.94 -34.51
N ALA A 124 -13.63 -26.03 -35.04
CA ALA A 124 -14.30 -27.34 -35.05
C ALA A 124 -14.48 -27.90 -33.62
N GLY A 125 -13.66 -27.47 -32.66
CA GLY A 125 -13.81 -27.82 -31.25
C GLY A 125 -14.95 -27.09 -30.53
N VAL A 126 -15.49 -26.01 -31.12
CA VAL A 126 -16.44 -25.11 -30.46
C VAL A 126 -17.80 -25.79 -30.30
N ARG A 127 -18.27 -25.91 -29.05
CA ARG A 127 -19.46 -26.68 -28.71
C ARG A 127 -20.20 -26.11 -27.51
N PRO A 128 -21.48 -26.47 -27.27
CA PRO A 128 -22.19 -26.04 -26.08
C PRO A 128 -21.50 -26.50 -24.79
N ILE A 129 -21.54 -25.66 -23.76
CA ILE A 129 -21.02 -25.99 -22.43
C ILE A 129 -21.63 -27.32 -21.96
N GLY A 130 -20.80 -28.22 -21.42
CA GLY A 130 -21.20 -29.54 -20.95
C GLY A 130 -21.27 -30.62 -22.04
N THR A 131 -20.85 -30.31 -23.27
CA THR A 131 -20.83 -31.30 -24.38
C THR A 131 -19.44 -31.97 -24.50
N SER A 132 -19.43 -33.28 -24.71
CA SER A 132 -18.20 -34.05 -24.98
C SER A 132 -17.58 -33.65 -26.33
N GLY A 133 -16.26 -33.75 -26.44
CA GLY A 133 -15.53 -33.45 -27.67
C GLY A 133 -14.02 -33.53 -27.47
N PRO A 134 -13.22 -33.37 -28.54
CA PRO A 134 -11.77 -33.36 -28.44
C PRO A 134 -11.29 -32.17 -27.59
N VAL A 135 -10.17 -32.40 -26.88
CA VAL A 135 -9.48 -31.40 -26.06
C VAL A 135 -7.97 -31.64 -26.15
N THR A 136 -7.22 -30.65 -26.63
CA THR A 136 -5.74 -30.72 -26.69
C THR A 136 -5.08 -30.73 -25.31
N TYR A 137 -5.51 -29.86 -24.38
CA TYR A 137 -5.06 -29.86 -22.99
C TYR A 137 -6.21 -30.29 -22.07
N PRO A 138 -6.42 -31.60 -21.87
CA PRO A 138 -7.51 -32.09 -21.06
C PRO A 138 -7.26 -31.73 -19.59
N ALA A 139 -8.17 -30.95 -19.02
CA ALA A 139 -8.16 -30.70 -17.58
C ALA A 139 -8.34 -32.03 -16.81
N PRO A 140 -7.77 -32.17 -15.59
CA PRO A 140 -7.80 -33.44 -14.85
C PRO A 140 -9.20 -34.05 -14.71
N GLU A 141 -10.23 -33.25 -14.48
CA GLU A 141 -11.62 -33.64 -14.32
C GLU A 141 -12.31 -34.08 -15.63
N VAL A 142 -11.77 -33.69 -16.80
CA VAL A 142 -12.31 -34.07 -18.11
C VAL A 142 -12.06 -35.55 -18.40
N HIS A 143 -11.07 -36.17 -17.72
CA HIS A 143 -10.82 -37.62 -17.82
C HIS A 143 -11.92 -38.47 -17.16
N GLY A 144 -12.88 -37.86 -16.44
CA GLY A 144 -13.96 -38.56 -15.72
C GLY A 144 -15.39 -38.08 -16.00
N SER A 145 -15.60 -36.97 -16.71
CA SER A 145 -16.93 -36.40 -16.98
C SER A 145 -17.15 -36.12 -18.48
N ALA A 146 -18.36 -36.39 -18.98
CA ALA A 146 -18.67 -36.40 -20.42
C ALA A 146 -18.90 -35.01 -21.04
N GLY A 147 -18.28 -33.93 -20.54
CA GLY A 147 -18.51 -32.59 -21.08
C GLY A 147 -17.50 -31.55 -20.66
N LEU A 148 -17.08 -30.70 -21.60
CA LEU A 148 -16.16 -29.59 -21.30
C LEU A 148 -16.91 -28.40 -20.70
N THR A 149 -16.37 -27.85 -19.62
CA THR A 149 -16.92 -26.71 -18.88
C THR A 149 -16.08 -25.45 -19.13
N VAL A 150 -16.59 -24.30 -18.66
CA VAL A 150 -15.82 -23.04 -18.61
C VAL A 150 -14.47 -23.24 -17.92
N ALA A 151 -14.45 -23.94 -16.77
CA ALA A 151 -13.21 -24.23 -16.03
C ALA A 151 -12.20 -25.06 -16.82
N GLY A 152 -12.67 -25.95 -17.72
CA GLY A 152 -11.81 -26.72 -18.60
C GLY A 152 -11.19 -25.87 -19.72
N ASP A 153 -11.94 -24.94 -20.31
CA ASP A 153 -11.40 -23.96 -21.27
C ASP A 153 -10.35 -23.05 -20.61
N LEU A 154 -10.59 -22.62 -19.37
CA LEU A 154 -9.64 -21.79 -18.62
C LEU A 154 -8.36 -22.55 -18.25
N PHE A 155 -8.48 -23.85 -17.94
CA PHE A 155 -7.31 -24.72 -17.78
C PHE A 155 -6.48 -24.78 -19.05
N ALA A 156 -7.11 -24.99 -20.21
CA ALA A 156 -6.41 -25.00 -21.49
C ALA A 156 -5.73 -23.64 -21.79
N ALA A 157 -6.40 -22.53 -21.47
CA ALA A 157 -5.80 -21.19 -21.60
C ALA A 157 -4.57 -21.02 -20.70
N GLY A 158 -4.66 -21.45 -19.43
CA GLY A 158 -3.52 -21.48 -18.52
C GLY A 158 -2.36 -22.31 -19.06
N ALA A 159 -2.63 -23.53 -19.53
CA ALA A 159 -1.63 -24.45 -20.05
C ALA A 159 -0.92 -23.91 -21.32
N VAL A 160 -1.67 -23.30 -22.24
CA VAL A 160 -1.09 -22.67 -23.44
C VAL A 160 -0.15 -21.52 -23.09
N LEU A 161 -0.53 -20.69 -22.12
CA LEU A 161 0.34 -19.60 -21.64
C LEU A 161 1.55 -20.14 -20.86
N GLU A 162 1.38 -21.19 -20.08
CA GLU A 162 2.47 -21.86 -19.37
C GLU A 162 3.48 -22.48 -20.34
N GLU A 163 3.00 -23.07 -21.45
CA GLU A 163 3.88 -23.55 -22.51
C GLU A 163 4.72 -22.42 -23.11
N LEU A 164 4.13 -21.25 -23.39
CA LEU A 164 4.90 -20.08 -23.85
C LEU A 164 5.93 -19.62 -22.83
N VAL A 165 5.56 -19.57 -21.54
CA VAL A 165 6.49 -19.19 -20.46
C VAL A 165 7.64 -20.18 -20.34
N ALA A 166 7.38 -21.48 -20.52
CA ALA A 166 8.39 -22.53 -20.48
C ALA A 166 9.42 -22.42 -21.62
N ARG A 167 9.08 -21.76 -22.73
CA ARG A 167 10.02 -21.48 -23.83
C ARG A 167 10.97 -20.33 -23.54
N VAL A 168 10.71 -19.53 -22.51
CA VAL A 168 11.60 -18.42 -22.16
C VAL A 168 12.87 -18.98 -21.50
N PRO A 169 14.07 -18.86 -22.13
CA PRO A 169 15.27 -19.55 -21.64
C PRO A 169 15.72 -19.10 -20.24
N GLU A 170 15.40 -17.86 -19.87
CA GLU A 170 15.77 -17.27 -18.59
C GLU A 170 14.62 -16.40 -18.08
N ALA A 171 13.97 -16.85 -17.01
CA ALA A 171 12.88 -16.11 -16.42
C ALA A 171 13.42 -14.89 -15.64
N PRO A 172 12.97 -13.66 -15.94
CA PRO A 172 13.37 -12.48 -15.19
C PRO A 172 12.95 -12.65 -13.73
N PRO A 173 13.85 -12.41 -12.78
CA PRO A 173 13.48 -12.35 -11.38
C PRO A 173 12.58 -11.13 -11.14
N GLY A 174 11.64 -11.26 -10.21
CA GLY A 174 10.81 -10.12 -9.80
C GLY A 174 9.37 -10.51 -9.50
N LEU A 175 8.64 -9.55 -8.91
CA LEU A 175 7.27 -9.76 -8.47
C LEU A 175 6.32 -9.97 -9.65
N GLY A 176 6.47 -9.23 -10.75
CA GLY A 176 5.62 -9.39 -11.93
C GLY A 176 5.64 -10.80 -12.54
N THR A 177 6.83 -11.41 -12.63
CA THR A 177 6.97 -12.82 -13.07
C THR A 177 6.30 -13.78 -12.10
N GLN A 178 6.42 -13.54 -10.79
CA GLN A 178 5.76 -14.35 -9.76
C GLN A 178 4.23 -14.22 -9.85
N SER A 179 3.70 -13.01 -10.04
CA SER A 179 2.27 -12.80 -10.21
C SER A 179 1.72 -13.44 -11.49
N LEU A 180 2.47 -13.44 -12.60
CA LEU A 180 2.07 -14.20 -13.78
C LEU A 180 1.99 -15.70 -13.48
N ARG A 181 3.01 -16.27 -12.83
CA ARG A 181 2.99 -17.69 -12.44
C ARG A 181 1.82 -18.01 -11.52
N ARG A 182 1.45 -17.12 -10.59
CA ARG A 182 0.26 -17.29 -9.74
C ARG A 182 -1.03 -17.32 -10.55
N VAL A 183 -1.19 -16.43 -11.56
CA VAL A 183 -2.34 -16.49 -12.48
C VAL A 183 -2.38 -17.84 -13.21
N LEU A 184 -1.25 -18.30 -13.75
CA LEU A 184 -1.19 -19.54 -14.50
C LEU A 184 -1.47 -20.75 -13.60
N SER A 185 -0.84 -20.82 -12.43
CA SER A 185 -1.06 -21.87 -11.43
C SER A 185 -2.51 -21.94 -10.97
N ARG A 186 -3.20 -20.80 -10.82
CA ARG A 186 -4.63 -20.77 -10.50
C ARG A 186 -5.47 -21.24 -11.68
N ALA A 187 -5.15 -20.84 -12.90
CA ALA A 187 -5.85 -21.32 -14.09
C ALA A 187 -5.68 -22.84 -14.31
N THR A 188 -4.53 -23.40 -13.95
CA THR A 188 -4.21 -24.83 -14.09
C THR A 188 -4.39 -25.65 -12.81
N ALA A 189 -5.12 -25.12 -11.82
CA ALA A 189 -5.39 -25.83 -10.56
C ALA A 189 -6.10 -27.18 -10.81
N LEU A 190 -5.82 -28.17 -9.95
CA LEU A 190 -6.34 -29.53 -10.13
C LEU A 190 -7.87 -29.57 -10.02
N LEU A 191 -8.42 -28.86 -9.04
CA LEU A 191 -9.85 -28.77 -8.79
C LEU A 191 -10.45 -27.57 -9.56
N PRO A 192 -11.58 -27.75 -10.29
CA PRO A 192 -12.23 -26.67 -11.03
C PRO A 192 -12.60 -25.46 -10.17
N GLU A 193 -13.03 -25.68 -8.93
CA GLU A 193 -13.44 -24.64 -7.97
C GLU A 193 -12.28 -23.77 -7.46
N GLU A 194 -11.03 -24.23 -7.59
CA GLU A 194 -9.83 -23.44 -7.26
C GLU A 194 -9.40 -22.51 -8.39
N ARG A 195 -9.94 -22.71 -9.61
CA ARG A 195 -9.66 -21.89 -10.79
C ARG A 195 -10.46 -20.59 -10.77
N PHE A 196 -10.21 -19.73 -11.76
CA PHE A 196 -11.07 -18.57 -11.99
C PHE A 196 -12.47 -19.04 -12.41
N ALA A 197 -13.52 -18.41 -11.86
CA ALA A 197 -14.90 -18.79 -12.15
C ALA A 197 -15.31 -18.42 -13.59
N THR A 198 -14.71 -17.36 -14.14
CA THR A 198 -15.01 -16.86 -15.49
C THR A 198 -13.75 -16.40 -16.23
N ALA A 199 -13.80 -16.40 -17.56
CA ALA A 199 -12.76 -15.79 -18.40
C ALA A 199 -12.58 -14.29 -18.09
N ARG A 200 -13.65 -13.59 -17.72
CA ARG A 200 -13.61 -12.18 -17.31
C ARG A 200 -12.79 -11.99 -16.04
N GLU A 201 -13.00 -12.83 -15.02
CA GLU A 201 -12.23 -12.78 -13.76
C GLU A 201 -10.74 -13.00 -14.01
N MET A 202 -10.39 -14.02 -14.80
CA MET A 202 -8.99 -14.28 -15.18
C MET A 202 -8.40 -13.10 -15.97
N SER A 203 -9.17 -12.49 -16.88
CA SER A 203 -8.76 -11.31 -17.65
C SER A 203 -8.46 -10.10 -16.77
N VAL A 204 -9.25 -9.86 -15.73
CA VAL A 204 -9.00 -8.78 -14.74
C VAL A 204 -7.65 -9.01 -14.05
N GLN A 205 -7.39 -10.23 -13.57
CA GLN A 205 -6.13 -10.54 -12.90
C GLN A 205 -4.93 -10.45 -13.84
N LEU A 206 -5.03 -11.03 -15.05
CA LEU A 206 -3.95 -10.97 -16.04
C LEU A 206 -3.66 -9.54 -16.53
N ARG A 207 -4.68 -8.67 -16.61
CA ARG A 207 -4.51 -7.24 -16.92
C ARG A 207 -3.73 -6.53 -15.81
N GLY A 208 -4.05 -6.82 -14.54
CA GLY A 208 -3.30 -6.33 -13.39
C GLY A 208 -1.83 -6.77 -13.42
N VAL A 209 -1.56 -8.02 -13.78
CA VAL A 209 -0.19 -8.56 -13.94
C VAL A 209 0.55 -7.90 -15.11
N LEU A 210 -0.09 -7.72 -16.27
CA LEU A 210 0.52 -7.02 -17.41
C LEU A 210 0.93 -5.59 -17.04
N ARG A 211 0.07 -4.89 -16.28
CA ARG A 211 0.38 -3.55 -15.77
C ARG A 211 1.57 -3.57 -14.81
N GLU A 212 1.62 -4.54 -13.89
CA GLU A 212 2.74 -4.71 -12.97
C GLU A 212 4.07 -4.99 -13.69
N LEU A 213 4.06 -5.89 -14.67
CA LEU A 213 5.24 -6.20 -15.50
C LEU A 213 5.76 -4.92 -16.20
N ARG A 214 4.85 -4.15 -16.80
CA ARG A 214 5.18 -2.90 -17.47
C ARG A 214 5.73 -1.85 -16.52
N SER A 215 5.04 -1.59 -15.41
CA SER A 215 5.46 -0.56 -14.45
C SER A 215 6.81 -0.89 -13.81
N LEU A 216 7.06 -2.16 -13.49
CA LEU A 216 8.34 -2.58 -12.91
C LEU A 216 9.48 -2.51 -13.92
N ARG A 217 9.23 -2.82 -15.21
CA ARG A 217 10.25 -2.73 -16.26
C ARG A 217 10.60 -1.28 -16.59
N LEU A 218 9.60 -0.41 -16.69
CA LEU A 218 9.79 0.99 -17.07
C LEU A 218 10.23 1.88 -15.90
N GLY A 219 9.92 1.49 -14.66
CA GLY A 219 10.13 2.32 -13.48
C GLY A 219 9.16 3.52 -13.40
N GLU A 220 8.19 3.59 -14.30
CA GLU A 220 7.22 4.69 -14.44
C GLU A 220 5.80 4.19 -14.23
N GLU A 221 4.91 5.12 -13.89
CA GLU A 221 3.48 4.86 -13.75
C GLU A 221 2.88 4.43 -15.09
N ALA A 222 2.58 3.14 -15.22
CA ALA A 222 1.73 2.65 -16.29
C ALA A 222 0.33 3.25 -16.11
N ALA A 223 -0.33 3.65 -17.22
CA ALA A 223 -1.65 4.30 -17.21
C ALA A 223 -2.56 3.79 -16.08
N PHE A 224 -2.94 4.71 -15.18
CA PHE A 224 -3.73 4.37 -14.00
C PHE A 224 -5.10 3.81 -14.38
N GLU A 225 -5.39 2.58 -13.94
CA GLU A 225 -6.75 2.05 -13.88
C GLU A 225 -7.07 1.64 -12.43
N PRO A 226 -8.20 2.08 -11.86
CA PRO A 226 -8.66 1.69 -10.54
C PRO A 226 -8.89 0.18 -10.40
N SER A 227 -8.72 -0.35 -9.17
CA SER A 227 -9.09 -1.73 -8.87
C SER A 227 -10.61 -1.93 -9.03
N THR A 228 -10.99 -3.06 -9.62
CA THR A 228 -12.39 -3.51 -9.69
C THR A 228 -12.81 -4.28 -8.45
N LEU A 229 -11.86 -4.75 -7.63
CA LEU A 229 -12.10 -5.58 -6.45
C LEU A 229 -11.97 -4.83 -5.13
N PHE A 230 -11.24 -3.72 -5.08
CA PHE A 230 -11.06 -2.91 -3.87
C PHE A 230 -11.48 -1.46 -4.07
N ALA A 231 -11.96 -0.85 -2.99
CA ALA A 231 -12.07 0.59 -2.86
C ALA A 231 -10.66 1.23 -2.81
N PRO A 232 -10.53 2.53 -3.15
CA PRO A 232 -9.28 3.26 -2.95
C PRO A 232 -8.78 3.13 -1.52
N VAL A 233 -7.46 3.05 -1.33
CA VAL A 233 -6.85 2.96 0.01
C VAL A 233 -7.38 4.09 0.88
N PRO A 234 -7.90 3.85 2.11
CA PRO A 234 -8.49 4.87 2.97
C PRO A 234 -7.47 5.63 3.84
N ALA A 235 -6.28 5.08 4.11
CA ALA A 235 -5.25 5.74 4.93
C ALA A 235 -3.88 5.86 4.20
N ALA A 236 -3.04 6.79 4.68
CA ALA A 236 -1.68 6.94 4.17
C ALA A 236 -0.72 5.85 4.69
N LEU A 237 -1.10 5.12 5.75
CA LEU A 237 -0.26 4.14 6.46
C LEU A 237 1.15 4.69 6.75
N ASP A 238 1.21 5.93 7.21
CA ASP A 238 2.44 6.72 7.31
C ASP A 238 3.27 6.42 8.56
N GLY A 239 2.73 5.69 9.54
CA GLY A 239 3.44 5.38 10.78
C GLY A 239 3.81 6.66 11.54
N GLU A 240 2.89 7.62 11.58
CA GLU A 240 3.08 8.99 12.08
C GLU A 240 4.08 9.85 11.31
N LEU A 241 4.83 9.32 10.34
CA LEU A 241 5.87 10.07 9.61
C LEU A 241 5.28 11.26 8.83
N GLY A 242 4.07 11.10 8.27
CA GLY A 242 3.35 12.13 7.54
C GLY A 242 2.61 13.14 8.43
N LYS A 243 2.73 13.03 9.75
CA LYS A 243 2.15 13.96 10.72
C LYS A 243 3.23 14.83 11.35
N ALA A 244 2.83 15.97 11.90
CA ALA A 244 3.73 16.78 12.73
C ALA A 244 4.14 16.00 13.99
N PRO A 245 5.35 16.23 14.55
CA PRO A 245 5.84 15.52 15.72
C PRO A 245 4.81 15.46 16.86
N PRO A 246 4.55 14.30 17.49
CA PRO A 246 3.60 14.20 18.59
C PRO A 246 4.08 15.06 19.77
N LEU A 247 3.14 15.61 20.55
CA LEU A 247 3.49 16.43 21.73
C LEU A 247 4.39 15.67 22.72
N GLY A 248 4.22 14.35 22.81
CA GLY A 248 5.07 13.46 23.61
C GLY A 248 6.57 13.55 23.30
N GLN A 249 6.97 14.01 22.11
CA GLN A 249 8.39 14.21 21.75
C GLN A 249 9.15 15.09 22.76
N TRP A 250 8.46 16.08 23.35
CA TRP A 250 9.07 17.03 24.29
C TRP A 250 9.00 16.59 25.76
N ARG A 251 8.46 15.40 26.05
CA ARG A 251 8.27 14.88 27.42
C ARG A 251 9.59 14.76 28.20
N ALA A 252 10.68 14.40 27.53
CA ALA A 252 12.00 14.26 28.17
C ALA A 252 12.60 15.61 28.62
N GLY A 253 12.02 16.74 28.22
CA GLY A 253 12.57 18.07 28.50
C GLY A 253 13.83 18.39 27.68
N GLY A 254 14.31 19.62 27.83
CA GLY A 254 15.41 20.19 27.05
C GLY A 254 14.98 20.82 25.72
N ASN A 255 15.83 21.70 25.20
CA ASN A 255 15.67 22.36 23.90
C ASN A 255 16.62 21.79 22.83
N VAL A 256 16.83 20.47 22.88
CA VAL A 256 17.76 19.74 22.02
C VAL A 256 16.99 19.10 20.87
N LYS A 257 17.51 19.22 19.64
CA LYS A 257 16.91 18.56 18.47
C LYS A 257 16.94 17.03 18.64
N ARG A 258 15.76 16.41 18.57
CA ARG A 258 15.62 14.94 18.60
C ARG A 258 15.79 14.35 17.21
N ARG A 259 16.33 13.12 17.18
CA ARG A 259 16.37 12.26 15.98
C ARG A 259 14.98 11.93 15.50
N LEU A 260 14.81 11.87 14.19
CA LEU A 260 13.62 11.31 13.57
C LEU A 260 13.56 9.80 13.85
N THR A 261 12.45 9.35 14.41
CA THR A 261 12.07 7.95 14.43
C THR A 261 11.01 7.71 13.35
N ALA A 262 11.24 6.69 12.53
CA ALA A 262 10.38 6.32 11.42
C ALA A 262 10.06 4.83 11.56
N GLU A 263 9.02 4.53 12.33
CA GLU A 263 8.59 3.16 12.63
C GLU A 263 7.35 2.79 11.77
N PRO A 264 7.15 1.50 11.46
CA PRO A 264 5.92 1.06 10.82
C PRO A 264 4.70 1.41 11.68
N PRO A 265 3.54 1.71 11.06
CA PRO A 265 2.28 1.87 11.80
C PRO A 265 1.95 0.60 12.59
N SER A 266 1.14 0.73 13.64
CA SER A 266 0.74 -0.43 14.45
C SER A 266 -0.11 -1.43 13.63
N PRO A 267 -0.09 -2.74 13.95
CA PRO A 267 -0.91 -3.73 13.25
C PRO A 267 -2.40 -3.36 13.21
N ALA A 268 -2.95 -2.85 14.31
CA ALA A 268 -4.35 -2.42 14.38
C ALA A 268 -4.67 -1.23 13.46
N GLU A 269 -3.78 -0.25 13.35
CA GLU A 269 -3.94 0.87 12.41
C GLU A 269 -3.91 0.39 10.95
N VAL A 270 -3.03 -0.58 10.65
CA VAL A 270 -2.96 -1.15 9.29
C VAL A 270 -4.21 -1.94 8.95
N ALA A 271 -4.74 -2.74 9.87
CA ALA A 271 -5.96 -3.51 9.64
C ALA A 271 -7.12 -2.63 9.13
N LEU A 272 -7.28 -1.44 9.70
CA LEU A 272 -8.33 -0.49 9.33
C LEU A 272 -7.94 0.40 8.15
N GLY A 273 -6.65 0.69 7.98
CA GLY A 273 -6.13 1.53 6.90
C GLY A 273 -5.94 0.82 5.56
N LEU A 274 -6.00 -0.51 5.51
CA LEU A 274 -5.95 -1.29 4.27
C LEU A 274 -7.23 -1.10 3.42
N PRO A 275 -7.18 -1.31 2.09
CA PRO A 275 -8.36 -1.20 1.22
C PRO A 275 -9.57 -2.06 1.67
N VAL A 276 -10.77 -1.61 1.31
CA VAL A 276 -12.02 -2.34 1.54
C VAL A 276 -12.37 -3.14 0.29
N PRO A 277 -12.62 -4.47 0.38
CA PRO A 277 -13.18 -5.24 -0.73
C PRO A 277 -14.50 -4.63 -1.22
N LYS A 278 -14.69 -4.56 -2.53
CA LYS A 278 -15.96 -4.15 -3.12
C LYS A 278 -16.97 -5.29 -2.98
N PRO A 279 -18.22 -4.99 -2.59
CA PRO A 279 -19.26 -6.01 -2.48
C PRO A 279 -19.58 -6.60 -3.85
N SER A 280 -19.97 -7.86 -3.88
CA SER A 280 -20.39 -8.55 -5.10
C SER A 280 -21.66 -7.92 -5.69
N PRO A 281 -21.70 -7.62 -7.00
CA PRO A 281 -22.92 -7.19 -7.67
C PRO A 281 -24.05 -8.23 -7.66
N ALA A 282 -23.74 -9.49 -7.38
CA ALA A 282 -24.72 -10.57 -7.25
C ALA A 282 -25.36 -10.64 -5.85
N ASP A 283 -24.88 -9.86 -4.89
CA ASP A 283 -25.42 -9.86 -3.53
C ASP A 283 -26.82 -9.25 -3.46
N GLY A 284 -27.67 -9.83 -2.61
CA GLY A 284 -29.06 -9.38 -2.43
C GLY A 284 -29.20 -7.97 -1.84
N ASN A 285 -28.14 -7.42 -1.24
CA ASN A 285 -28.05 -6.07 -0.68
C ASN A 285 -27.13 -5.14 -1.49
N TRP A 286 -26.79 -5.49 -2.74
CA TRP A 286 -25.85 -4.72 -3.57
C TRP A 286 -26.19 -3.22 -3.68
N THR A 287 -27.48 -2.88 -3.78
CA THR A 287 -27.93 -1.48 -3.98
C THR A 287 -27.57 -0.59 -2.80
N GLU A 288 -27.70 -1.14 -1.59
CA GLU A 288 -27.38 -0.50 -0.33
C GLU A 288 -25.86 -0.51 -0.10
N LEU A 289 -25.23 -1.68 -0.23
CA LEU A 289 -23.81 -1.89 0.02
C LEU A 289 -22.93 -0.96 -0.83
N HIS A 290 -23.22 -0.79 -2.13
CA HIS A 290 -22.40 0.03 -3.01
C HIS A 290 -22.47 1.54 -2.72
N ARG A 291 -23.46 2.00 -1.94
CA ARG A 291 -23.67 3.43 -1.59
C ARG A 291 -23.26 3.78 -0.17
N THR A 292 -22.71 2.81 0.54
CA THR A 292 -22.43 2.92 1.97
C THR A 292 -21.13 3.69 2.24
N SER A 293 -21.12 4.52 3.29
CA SER A 293 -19.92 5.18 3.82
C SER A 293 -19.60 4.66 5.22
N TYR A 294 -18.31 4.53 5.54
CA TYR A 294 -17.80 4.09 6.83
C TYR A 294 -17.63 5.23 7.85
N ASP A 295 -18.14 6.44 7.56
CA ASP A 295 -17.93 7.61 8.42
C ASP A 295 -18.64 7.52 9.79
N ASP A 296 -19.72 6.73 9.89
CA ASP A 296 -20.44 6.45 11.14
C ASP A 296 -20.65 4.92 11.29
N PRO A 297 -19.66 4.20 11.85
CA PRO A 297 -19.70 2.74 11.88
C PRO A 297 -20.83 2.20 12.78
N VAL A 298 -21.14 2.89 13.88
CA VAL A 298 -22.24 2.50 14.78
C VAL A 298 -23.60 2.69 14.11
N GLY A 299 -23.83 3.87 13.50
CA GLY A 299 -25.09 4.14 12.80
C GLY A 299 -25.30 3.23 11.60
N LEU A 300 -24.23 2.90 10.88
CA LEU A 300 -24.29 1.97 9.76
C LEU A 300 -24.56 0.52 10.20
N LEU A 301 -23.97 0.07 11.30
CA LEU A 301 -24.25 -1.24 11.87
C LEU A 301 -25.75 -1.37 12.19
N GLN A 302 -26.33 -0.38 12.88
CA GLN A 302 -27.76 -0.32 13.19
C GLN A 302 -28.65 -0.27 11.94
N LEU A 303 -28.27 0.51 10.93
CA LEU A 303 -29.02 0.61 9.67
C LEU A 303 -29.06 -0.73 8.93
N SER A 304 -27.94 -1.45 8.94
CA SER A 304 -27.76 -2.69 8.19
C SER A 304 -28.28 -3.93 8.89
N ASP A 305 -28.65 -3.87 10.17
CA ASP A 305 -29.31 -4.95 10.91
C ASP A 305 -30.57 -5.46 10.18
N ALA A 306 -31.34 -4.56 9.58
CA ALA A 306 -32.58 -4.88 8.86
C ALA A 306 -32.37 -5.46 7.45
N TRP A 307 -31.12 -5.53 6.96
CA TRP A 307 -30.81 -6.04 5.62
C TRP A 307 -30.87 -7.57 5.56
N LYS A 308 -30.97 -8.12 4.35
CA LYS A 308 -31.01 -9.57 4.15
C LYS A 308 -29.70 -10.21 4.60
N GLU A 309 -29.79 -11.36 5.27
CA GLU A 309 -28.61 -12.15 5.61
C GLU A 309 -27.86 -12.56 4.34
N SER A 310 -26.57 -12.24 4.32
CA SER A 310 -25.69 -12.48 3.18
C SER A 310 -24.22 -12.49 3.62
N PRO A 311 -23.31 -13.14 2.86
CA PRO A 311 -21.89 -13.05 3.13
C PRO A 311 -21.39 -11.60 3.17
N GLU A 312 -21.85 -10.73 2.26
CA GLU A 312 -21.39 -9.34 2.19
C GLU A 312 -21.85 -8.50 3.38
N LYS A 313 -23.07 -8.72 3.88
CA LYS A 313 -23.54 -8.09 5.14
C LYS A 313 -22.63 -8.47 6.30
N ALA A 314 -22.33 -9.76 6.46
CA ALA A 314 -21.48 -10.25 7.54
C ALA A 314 -20.04 -9.72 7.42
N LEU A 315 -19.47 -9.65 6.21
CA LEU A 315 -18.15 -9.05 5.97
C LEU A 315 -18.13 -7.55 6.28
N LEU A 316 -19.19 -6.81 5.92
CA LEU A 316 -19.37 -5.41 6.32
C LEU A 316 -19.38 -5.28 7.85
N HIS A 317 -20.26 -6.02 8.53
CA HIS A 317 -20.39 -5.99 9.99
C HIS A 317 -19.09 -6.33 10.69
N CYS A 318 -18.35 -7.34 10.21
CA CYS A 318 -17.02 -7.69 10.70
C CYS A 318 -16.11 -6.46 10.72
N ARG A 319 -16.07 -5.69 9.63
CA ARG A 319 -15.22 -4.50 9.53
C ARG A 319 -15.72 -3.33 10.39
N LEU A 320 -17.03 -3.13 10.49
CA LEU A 320 -17.61 -2.08 11.35
C LEU A 320 -17.27 -2.32 12.82
N HIS A 321 -17.38 -3.55 13.30
CA HIS A 321 -16.97 -3.90 14.66
C HIS A 321 -15.48 -3.62 14.91
N LEU A 322 -14.60 -3.86 13.92
CA LEU A 322 -13.18 -3.48 14.05
C LEU A 322 -12.96 -1.97 14.14
N GLU A 323 -13.75 -1.17 13.42
CA GLU A 323 -13.71 0.30 13.49
C GLU A 323 -14.23 0.81 14.84
N ILE A 324 -15.34 0.26 15.34
CA ILE A 324 -15.88 0.58 16.67
C ILE A 324 -14.86 0.22 17.75
N ALA A 325 -14.21 -0.94 17.65
CA ALA A 325 -13.15 -1.36 18.58
C ALA A 325 -11.96 -0.38 18.63
N ARG A 326 -11.65 0.32 17.54
CA ARG A 326 -10.60 1.36 17.51
C ARG A 326 -11.08 2.61 18.22
N ASP A 327 -12.32 3.03 17.96
CA ASP A 327 -12.87 4.29 18.47
C ASP A 327 -13.29 4.19 19.95
N HIS A 328 -13.57 2.98 20.43
CA HIS A 328 -13.96 2.64 21.81
C HIS A 328 -13.04 1.59 22.43
N PRO A 329 -11.81 1.95 22.84
CA PRO A 329 -10.82 1.01 23.40
C PRO A 329 -11.32 0.20 24.61
N GLU A 330 -12.25 0.76 25.40
CA GLU A 330 -12.92 0.12 26.53
C GLU A 330 -13.78 -1.09 26.14
N GLU A 331 -14.37 -1.07 24.95
CA GLU A 331 -15.25 -2.12 24.41
C GLU A 331 -14.55 -2.99 23.36
N ALA A 332 -13.29 -2.67 23.03
CA ALA A 332 -12.53 -3.31 21.96
C ALA A 332 -12.49 -4.84 22.01
N ALA A 333 -12.46 -5.43 23.21
CA ALA A 333 -12.46 -6.89 23.34
C ALA A 333 -13.79 -7.52 22.91
N ALA A 334 -14.91 -6.89 23.26
CA ALA A 334 -16.25 -7.36 22.88
C ALA A 334 -16.49 -7.15 21.38
N GLU A 335 -16.12 -5.99 20.87
CA GLU A 335 -16.24 -5.65 19.44
C GLU A 335 -15.37 -6.56 18.56
N ARG A 336 -14.14 -6.89 18.96
CA ARG A 336 -13.32 -7.87 18.23
C ARG A 336 -13.94 -9.27 18.22
N ALA A 337 -14.52 -9.70 19.34
CA ALA A 337 -15.24 -10.98 19.38
C ALA A 337 -16.49 -10.99 18.49
N ALA A 338 -17.20 -9.86 18.41
CA ALA A 338 -18.31 -9.69 17.47
C ALA A 338 -17.83 -9.76 16.01
N ALA A 339 -16.70 -9.12 15.69
CA ALA A 339 -16.08 -9.20 14.36
C ALA A 339 -15.69 -10.64 13.97
N GLU A 340 -15.14 -11.43 14.90
CA GLU A 340 -14.84 -12.85 14.68
C GLU A 340 -16.12 -13.67 14.43
N ALA A 341 -17.19 -13.39 15.17
CA ALA A 341 -18.49 -14.05 14.99
C ALA A 341 -19.14 -13.72 13.63
N GLU A 342 -19.01 -12.48 13.16
CA GLU A 342 -19.46 -12.06 11.83
C GLU A 342 -18.67 -12.76 10.71
N LEU A 343 -17.35 -12.88 10.85
CA LEU A 343 -16.56 -13.62 9.87
C LEU A 343 -16.96 -15.10 9.82
N ALA A 344 -17.27 -15.71 10.97
CA ALA A 344 -17.79 -17.08 11.02
C ALA A 344 -19.15 -17.20 10.31
N ARG A 345 -20.06 -16.21 10.48
CA ARG A 345 -21.33 -16.14 9.73
C ARG A 345 -21.10 -16.04 8.23
N ALA A 346 -20.19 -15.17 7.79
CA ALA A 346 -19.83 -15.05 6.38
C ALA A 346 -19.33 -16.40 5.81
N ARG A 347 -18.45 -17.09 6.54
CA ARG A 347 -17.94 -18.41 6.15
C ARG A 347 -19.05 -19.45 6.00
N THR A 348 -19.98 -19.50 6.96
CA THR A 348 -21.14 -20.40 6.88
C THR A 348 -22.06 -20.05 5.71
N ALA A 349 -22.26 -18.77 5.42
CA ALA A 349 -23.12 -18.30 4.34
C ALA A 349 -22.52 -18.58 2.94
N VAL A 350 -21.20 -18.56 2.79
CA VAL A 350 -20.52 -18.94 1.53
C VAL A 350 -20.58 -20.45 1.28
N GLY A 351 -20.54 -21.27 2.34
CA GLY A 351 -20.68 -22.72 2.23
C GLY A 351 -19.42 -23.41 1.68
N GLU A 352 -19.59 -24.33 0.73
CA GLU A 352 -18.51 -25.18 0.20
C GLU A 352 -17.38 -24.39 -0.49
N LEU A 353 -17.67 -23.19 -0.99
CA LEU A 353 -16.68 -22.32 -1.64
C LEU A 353 -15.88 -21.46 -0.64
N ALA A 354 -16.10 -21.61 0.66
CA ALA A 354 -15.45 -20.76 1.66
C ALA A 354 -13.92 -20.87 1.66
N ASP A 355 -13.37 -22.03 1.32
CA ASP A 355 -11.93 -22.26 1.31
C ASP A 355 -11.23 -21.67 0.07
N VAL A 356 -12.01 -21.23 -0.93
CA VAL A 356 -11.49 -20.55 -2.13
C VAL A 356 -11.90 -19.07 -2.21
N ASP A 357 -12.71 -18.59 -1.25
CA ASP A 357 -13.16 -17.20 -1.17
C ASP A 357 -12.11 -16.32 -0.49
N TRP A 358 -11.36 -15.59 -1.31
CA TRP A 358 -10.31 -14.68 -0.86
C TRP A 358 -10.81 -13.58 0.09
N ARG A 359 -12.11 -13.20 0.03
CA ARG A 359 -12.64 -12.16 0.91
C ARG A 359 -12.63 -12.61 2.37
N LEU A 360 -12.86 -13.90 2.62
CA LEU A 360 -12.79 -14.46 3.98
C LEU A 360 -11.36 -14.39 4.53
N TYR A 361 -10.37 -14.81 3.74
CA TYR A 361 -8.96 -14.71 4.13
C TYR A 361 -8.49 -13.25 4.29
N TRP A 362 -9.01 -12.33 3.49
CA TRP A 362 -8.71 -10.91 3.66
C TRP A 362 -9.14 -10.42 5.05
N HIS A 363 -10.38 -10.69 5.46
CA HIS A 363 -10.90 -10.27 6.77
C HIS A 363 -10.26 -11.04 7.93
N GLU A 364 -9.94 -12.32 7.75
CA GLU A 364 -9.14 -13.10 8.70
C GLU A 364 -7.75 -12.48 8.94
N GLY A 365 -7.11 -11.99 7.87
CA GLY A 365 -5.87 -11.22 7.94
C GLY A 365 -6.03 -9.94 8.75
N LEU A 366 -7.13 -9.20 8.58
CA LEU A 366 -7.43 -8.00 9.37
C LEU A 366 -7.61 -8.34 10.86
N LEU A 367 -8.32 -9.42 11.18
CA LEU A 367 -8.48 -9.91 12.54
C LEU A 367 -7.13 -10.29 13.16
N HIS A 368 -6.28 -11.01 12.43
CA HIS A 368 -4.94 -11.31 12.92
C HIS A 368 -4.12 -10.05 13.20
N LEU A 369 -4.20 -9.03 12.36
CA LEU A 369 -3.53 -7.76 12.59
C LEU A 369 -4.03 -7.03 13.85
N VAL A 370 -5.34 -6.94 14.12
CA VAL A 370 -5.83 -6.29 15.36
C VAL A 370 -5.48 -7.05 16.65
N HIS A 371 -5.06 -8.31 16.51
CA HIS A 371 -4.54 -9.16 17.58
C HIS A 371 -3.01 -9.25 17.60
N ASP A 372 -2.31 -8.38 16.86
CA ASP A 372 -0.84 -8.35 16.75
C ASP A 372 -0.21 -9.67 16.23
N ARG A 373 -1.01 -10.52 15.56
CA ARG A 373 -0.60 -11.81 14.96
C ARG A 373 -0.12 -11.61 13.52
N VAL A 374 0.93 -10.81 13.33
CA VAL A 374 1.39 -10.38 11.98
C VAL A 374 1.80 -11.55 11.07
N ASP A 375 2.40 -12.62 11.59
CA ASP A 375 2.77 -13.78 10.76
C ASP A 375 1.54 -14.55 10.26
N ALA A 376 0.51 -14.69 11.09
CA ALA A 376 -0.75 -15.32 10.69
C ALA A 376 -1.47 -14.45 9.65
N ALA A 377 -1.50 -13.13 9.86
CA ALA A 377 -2.02 -12.18 8.88
C ALA A 377 -1.31 -12.28 7.53
N ARG A 378 0.04 -12.41 7.54
CA ARG A 378 0.82 -12.61 6.32
C ARG A 378 0.37 -13.84 5.55
N THR A 379 0.19 -14.99 6.21
CA THR A 379 -0.30 -16.22 5.58
C THR A 379 -1.66 -16.01 4.91
N CYS A 380 -2.59 -15.32 5.58
CA CYS A 380 -3.88 -14.99 4.99
C CYS A 380 -3.75 -14.08 3.76
N PHE A 381 -2.92 -13.03 3.83
CA PHE A 381 -2.70 -12.15 2.69
C PHE A 381 -1.94 -12.81 1.54
N ASP A 382 -1.10 -13.82 1.81
CA ASP A 382 -0.46 -14.64 0.79
C ASP A 382 -1.50 -15.45 0.02
N LEU A 383 -2.45 -16.09 0.71
CA LEU A 383 -3.59 -16.78 0.09
C LEU A 383 -4.44 -15.82 -0.76
N VAL A 384 -4.70 -14.61 -0.27
CA VAL A 384 -5.37 -13.58 -1.08
C VAL A 384 -4.55 -13.23 -2.32
N ASN A 385 -3.23 -13.05 -2.20
CA ASN A 385 -2.35 -12.77 -3.34
C ASN A 385 -2.24 -13.94 -4.33
N GLU A 386 -2.49 -15.18 -3.89
CA GLU A 386 -2.61 -16.35 -4.79
C GLU A 386 -3.94 -16.35 -5.55
N ALA A 387 -5.03 -15.96 -4.89
CA ALA A 387 -6.34 -15.88 -5.50
C ALA A 387 -6.50 -14.71 -6.48
N ILE A 388 -5.94 -13.54 -6.13
CA ILE A 388 -6.04 -12.29 -6.91
C ILE A 388 -4.66 -11.65 -7.15
N PRO A 389 -3.77 -12.34 -7.88
CA PRO A 389 -2.36 -11.95 -8.04
C PRO A 389 -2.15 -10.65 -8.83
N GLY A 390 -3.15 -10.18 -9.58
CA GLY A 390 -3.08 -8.92 -10.32
C GLY A 390 -3.30 -7.68 -9.43
N GLU A 391 -3.89 -7.85 -8.25
CA GLU A 391 -4.27 -6.75 -7.37
C GLU A 391 -3.09 -6.14 -6.61
N TYR A 392 -3.23 -4.88 -6.20
CA TYR A 392 -2.22 -4.18 -5.40
C TYR A 392 -2.46 -4.30 -3.90
N ALA A 393 -3.71 -4.44 -3.48
CA ALA A 393 -4.10 -4.48 -2.07
C ALA A 393 -3.39 -5.60 -1.27
N PRO A 394 -3.36 -6.87 -1.72
CA PRO A 394 -2.63 -7.92 -1.00
C PRO A 394 -1.12 -7.66 -0.96
N LYS A 395 -0.54 -7.09 -2.01
CA LYS A 395 0.90 -6.73 -2.03
C LYS A 395 1.22 -5.61 -1.06
N LEU A 396 0.33 -4.63 -0.89
CA LEU A 396 0.46 -3.58 0.12
C LEU A 396 0.45 -4.16 1.54
N ALA A 397 -0.49 -5.08 1.82
CA ALA A 397 -0.60 -5.76 3.11
C ALA A 397 0.61 -6.64 3.42
N LEU A 398 1.06 -7.45 2.44
CA LEU A 398 2.27 -8.26 2.55
C LEU A 398 3.53 -7.38 2.72
N GLY A 399 3.61 -6.25 2.01
CA GLY A 399 4.70 -5.29 2.13
C GLY A 399 4.85 -4.80 3.57
N TYR A 400 3.72 -4.48 4.22
CA TYR A 400 3.69 -4.14 5.64
C TYR A 400 4.13 -5.29 6.54
N CYS A 401 3.60 -6.51 6.34
CA CYS A 401 4.00 -7.67 7.13
C CYS A 401 5.52 -7.92 7.06
N HIS A 402 6.12 -7.78 5.88
CA HIS A 402 7.57 -7.91 5.70
C HIS A 402 8.35 -6.75 6.33
N GLU A 403 7.87 -5.50 6.20
CA GLU A 403 8.47 -4.33 6.86
C GLU A 403 8.51 -4.51 8.38
N PHE A 404 7.36 -4.88 8.97
CA PHE A 404 7.21 -5.07 10.41
C PHE A 404 8.12 -6.17 10.96
N ARG A 405 8.41 -7.22 10.18
CA ARG A 405 9.32 -8.30 10.56
C ARG A 405 10.79 -8.03 10.22
N GLY A 406 11.10 -6.86 9.64
CA GLY A 406 12.46 -6.49 9.26
C GLY A 406 12.97 -7.12 7.95
N ASN A 407 12.09 -7.76 7.18
CA ASN A 407 12.40 -8.36 5.88
C ASN A 407 12.40 -7.29 4.77
N GLN A 408 13.38 -6.40 4.82
CA GLN A 408 13.43 -5.19 3.99
C GLN A 408 13.44 -5.47 2.48
N LYS A 409 14.09 -6.55 2.04
CA LYS A 409 14.22 -6.88 0.61
C LYS A 409 12.84 -7.20 0.01
N GLU A 410 12.08 -8.07 0.68
CA GLU A 410 10.74 -8.46 0.26
C GLU A 410 9.78 -7.28 0.37
N ALA A 411 9.87 -6.49 1.44
CA ALA A 411 9.03 -5.29 1.62
C ALA A 411 9.27 -4.26 0.51
N VAL A 412 10.52 -4.01 0.11
CA VAL A 412 10.84 -3.10 -1.01
C VAL A 412 10.29 -3.62 -2.33
N ALA A 413 10.37 -4.93 -2.59
CA ALA A 413 9.81 -5.50 -3.83
C ALA A 413 8.28 -5.34 -3.89
N LEU A 414 7.59 -5.59 -2.77
CA LEU A 414 6.14 -5.50 -2.66
C LEU A 414 5.65 -4.04 -2.72
N TYR A 415 6.22 -3.15 -1.92
CA TYR A 415 5.88 -1.73 -1.98
C TYR A 415 6.27 -1.11 -3.32
N GLY A 416 7.42 -1.47 -3.89
CA GLY A 416 7.84 -1.00 -5.22
C GLY A 416 6.84 -1.37 -6.31
N ALA A 417 6.31 -2.60 -6.29
CA ALA A 417 5.27 -3.00 -7.25
C ALA A 417 3.94 -2.26 -7.08
N VAL A 418 3.59 -1.84 -5.86
CA VAL A 418 2.42 -0.97 -5.64
C VAL A 418 2.73 0.47 -6.08
N TRP A 419 3.90 0.97 -5.71
CA TRP A 419 4.36 2.33 -5.97
C TRP A 419 4.44 2.63 -7.47
N HIS A 420 5.21 1.85 -8.23
CA HIS A 420 5.36 2.08 -9.67
C HIS A 420 4.06 1.92 -10.47
N ARG A 421 3.02 1.30 -9.91
CA ARG A 421 1.70 1.22 -10.57
C ARG A 421 0.85 2.48 -10.38
N ASN A 422 1.02 3.18 -9.26
CA ASN A 422 0.28 4.39 -8.94
C ASN A 422 0.95 5.14 -7.78
N HIS A 423 1.57 6.28 -8.07
CA HIS A 423 2.22 7.11 -7.06
C HIS A 423 1.24 7.82 -6.11
N ALA A 424 -0.07 7.82 -6.40
CA ALA A 424 -1.08 8.34 -5.48
C ALA A 424 -1.34 7.40 -4.29
N LEU A 425 -0.92 6.13 -4.34
CA LEU A 425 -1.03 5.15 -3.25
C LEU A 425 0.00 5.43 -2.15
N GLY A 426 -0.29 6.40 -1.29
CA GLY A 426 0.61 6.89 -0.24
C GLY A 426 1.22 5.78 0.64
N GLY A 427 0.45 4.74 0.98
CA GLY A 427 0.93 3.62 1.81
C GLY A 427 2.21 2.96 1.31
N ALA A 428 2.38 2.83 -0.01
CA ALA A 428 3.60 2.28 -0.58
C ALA A 428 4.78 3.27 -0.52
N ALA A 429 4.53 4.55 -0.80
CA ALA A 429 5.55 5.59 -0.69
C ALA A 429 6.09 5.71 0.74
N PHE A 430 5.21 5.71 1.74
CA PHE A 430 5.61 5.81 3.14
C PHE A 430 6.36 4.55 3.61
N GLY A 431 5.92 3.36 3.20
CA GLY A 431 6.65 2.11 3.48
C GLY A 431 8.07 2.11 2.90
N LEU A 432 8.22 2.51 1.63
CA LEU A 432 9.54 2.67 1.00
C LEU A 432 10.39 3.73 1.71
N ALA A 433 9.80 4.88 2.04
CA ALA A 433 10.50 5.96 2.75
C ALA A 433 11.04 5.48 4.11
N ARG A 434 10.24 4.76 4.92
CA ARG A 434 10.69 4.21 6.20
C ARG A 434 11.82 3.21 6.04
N ILE A 435 11.72 2.28 5.07
CA ILE A 435 12.79 1.30 4.80
C ILE A 435 14.08 2.00 4.34
N HIS A 436 13.97 3.03 3.49
CA HIS A 436 15.11 3.82 3.05
C HIS A 436 15.76 4.62 4.20
N LEU A 437 14.96 5.17 5.12
CA LEU A 437 15.48 5.82 6.33
C LEU A 437 16.20 4.80 7.23
N ALA A 438 15.61 3.63 7.47
CA ALA A 438 16.21 2.56 8.28
C ALA A 438 17.52 2.02 7.67
N THR A 439 17.69 2.11 6.35
CA THR A 439 18.90 1.69 5.63
C THR A 439 19.90 2.83 5.36
N GLY A 440 19.69 4.01 5.96
CA GLY A 440 20.61 5.15 5.86
C GLY A 440 20.61 5.84 4.48
N LYS A 441 19.50 5.78 3.74
CA LYS A 441 19.33 6.36 2.40
C LYS A 441 18.22 7.43 2.38
N PRO A 442 18.39 8.55 3.10
CA PRO A 442 17.34 9.57 3.23
C PRO A 442 16.96 10.22 1.90
N GLN A 443 17.89 10.33 0.94
CA GLN A 443 17.56 10.89 -0.39
C GLN A 443 16.54 10.03 -1.13
N LEU A 444 16.69 8.69 -1.12
CA LEU A 444 15.70 7.80 -1.74
C LEU A 444 14.32 7.90 -1.06
N ALA A 445 14.30 8.13 0.25
CA ALA A 445 13.05 8.37 0.98
C ALA A 445 12.38 9.68 0.52
N LEU A 446 13.17 10.75 0.34
CA LEU A 446 12.68 12.02 -0.19
C LEU A 446 12.17 11.87 -1.62
N ASP A 447 12.89 11.14 -2.49
CA ASP A 447 12.50 10.93 -3.89
C ASP A 447 11.14 10.20 -3.98
N CYS A 448 10.92 9.16 -3.14
CA CYS A 448 9.64 8.46 -3.07
C CYS A 448 8.50 9.39 -2.63
N LEU A 449 8.71 10.19 -1.58
CA LEU A 449 7.70 11.13 -1.08
C LEU A 449 7.46 12.30 -2.05
N GLU A 450 8.50 12.72 -2.77
CA GLU A 450 8.42 13.79 -3.76
C GLU A 450 7.52 13.41 -4.93
N ALA A 451 7.64 12.16 -5.41
CA ALA A 451 6.87 11.64 -6.53
C ALA A 451 5.38 11.39 -6.21
N VAL A 452 4.92 11.55 -4.96
CA VAL A 452 3.48 11.58 -4.63
C VAL A 452 2.80 12.75 -5.37
N PRO A 453 1.83 12.49 -6.27
CA PRO A 453 1.20 13.51 -7.12
C PRO A 453 0.48 14.62 -6.34
N ALA A 454 0.32 15.78 -6.97
CA ALA A 454 -0.31 16.96 -6.34
C ALA A 454 -1.82 16.79 -6.09
N ASP A 455 -2.48 15.96 -6.89
CA ASP A 455 -3.90 15.58 -6.75
C ASP A 455 -4.12 14.42 -5.77
N SER A 456 -3.05 13.79 -5.27
CA SER A 456 -3.17 12.79 -4.21
C SER A 456 -3.59 13.45 -2.90
N ARG A 457 -4.62 12.87 -2.26
CA ARG A 457 -5.03 13.20 -0.88
C ARG A 457 -3.92 12.99 0.16
N HIS A 458 -2.86 12.26 -0.18
CA HIS A 458 -1.71 12.02 0.70
C HIS A 458 -0.57 13.02 0.51
N ARG A 459 -0.73 14.01 -0.39
CA ARG A 459 0.29 15.02 -0.71
C ARG A 459 0.78 15.80 0.51
N THR A 460 -0.13 16.34 1.32
CA THR A 460 0.22 17.13 2.51
C THR A 460 0.97 16.28 3.55
N ALA A 461 0.58 15.01 3.73
CA ALA A 461 1.28 14.09 4.60
C ALA A 461 2.70 13.81 4.07
N ALA A 462 2.85 13.53 2.78
CA ALA A 462 4.15 13.27 2.17
C ALA A 462 5.09 14.47 2.30
N ARG A 463 4.58 15.69 2.08
CA ARG A 463 5.35 16.94 2.25
C ARG A 463 5.67 17.22 3.72
N THR A 464 4.82 16.84 4.66
CA THR A 464 5.12 16.89 6.10
C THR A 464 6.27 15.96 6.47
N ALA A 465 6.25 14.72 5.95
CA ALA A 465 7.34 13.77 6.13
C ALA A 465 8.67 14.27 5.57
N MET A 466 8.67 14.86 4.37
CA MET A 466 9.87 15.46 3.78
C MET A 466 10.47 16.55 4.68
N VAL A 467 9.64 17.44 5.25
CA VAL A 467 10.12 18.45 6.22
C VAL A 467 10.81 17.79 7.41
N ARG A 468 10.22 16.72 7.96
CA ARG A 468 10.77 16.01 9.11
C ARG A 468 12.07 15.28 8.79
N ILE A 469 12.17 14.66 7.61
CA ILE A 469 13.39 14.00 7.13
C ILE A 469 14.52 15.01 6.93
N LEU A 470 14.24 16.13 6.26
CA LEU A 470 15.20 17.22 6.06
C LEU A 470 15.63 17.87 7.38
N ALA A 471 14.77 17.83 8.40
CA ALA A 471 15.07 18.35 9.72
C ALA A 471 15.85 17.36 10.62
N ASP A 472 16.05 16.11 10.21
CA ASP A 472 16.81 15.13 10.99
C ASP A 472 18.31 15.53 11.02
N PRO A 473 18.95 15.62 12.19
CA PRO A 473 20.36 15.98 12.26
C PRO A 473 21.26 14.90 11.61
N PRO A 474 22.54 15.23 11.31
CA PRO A 474 23.49 14.27 10.74
C PRO A 474 23.64 12.99 11.57
N ALA A 475 23.68 11.82 10.91
CA ALA A 475 23.76 10.52 11.57
C ALA A 475 25.09 10.27 12.32
N ASP A 476 26.16 10.95 11.90
CA ASP A 476 27.49 10.91 12.52
C ASP A 476 27.58 11.76 13.80
N GLY A 477 26.49 12.44 14.18
CA GLY A 477 26.48 13.36 15.32
C GLY A 477 27.22 14.67 15.06
N GLY A 478 27.64 14.92 13.82
CA GLY A 478 28.26 16.17 13.40
C GLY A 478 27.28 17.36 13.46
N PRO A 479 27.80 18.60 13.42
CA PRO A 479 26.96 19.79 13.36
C PRO A 479 26.10 19.76 12.08
N PRO A 480 24.82 20.17 12.16
CA PRO A 480 24.00 20.30 10.95
C PRO A 480 24.62 21.35 10.01
N ALA A 481 24.48 21.14 8.71
CA ALA A 481 24.92 22.11 7.71
C ALA A 481 23.87 23.20 7.48
N VAL A 482 24.31 24.43 7.16
CA VAL A 482 23.41 25.54 6.78
C VAL A 482 22.51 25.16 5.60
N ALA A 483 23.04 24.43 4.61
CA ALA A 483 22.29 23.96 3.45
C ALA A 483 21.14 23.00 3.83
N ALA A 484 21.35 22.10 4.79
CA ALA A 484 20.32 21.17 5.26
C ALA A 484 19.23 21.92 6.04
N ALA A 485 19.63 22.85 6.93
CA ALA A 485 18.70 23.72 7.65
C ALA A 485 17.87 24.59 6.68
N ARG A 486 18.49 25.13 5.61
CA ARG A 486 17.80 25.85 4.53
C ARG A 486 16.75 24.99 3.87
N GLN A 487 17.09 23.77 3.45
CA GLN A 487 16.14 22.85 2.79
C GLN A 487 14.93 22.57 3.68
N ALA A 488 15.13 22.25 4.96
CA ALA A 488 14.04 22.00 5.91
C ALA A 488 13.14 23.23 6.09
N TRP A 489 13.74 24.42 6.27
CA TRP A 489 13.01 25.66 6.51
C TRP A 489 12.17 26.11 5.31
N VAL A 490 12.74 26.01 4.10
CA VAL A 490 12.05 26.30 2.84
C VAL A 490 10.93 25.29 2.59
N ALA A 491 11.16 24.00 2.90
CA ALA A 491 10.13 22.97 2.80
C ALA A 491 8.95 23.27 3.74
N LEU A 492 9.19 23.68 4.99
CA LEU A 492 8.12 24.09 5.91
C LEU A 492 7.37 25.34 5.41
N HIS A 493 8.08 26.32 4.85
CA HIS A 493 7.45 27.50 4.27
C HIS A 493 6.50 27.12 3.11
N ARG A 494 6.96 26.27 2.19
CA ARG A 494 6.14 25.77 1.08
C ARG A 494 4.96 24.92 1.58
N LEU A 495 5.19 24.07 2.58
CA LEU A 495 4.15 23.22 3.17
C LEU A 495 2.97 24.05 3.71
N THR A 496 3.28 25.14 4.42
CA THR A 496 2.27 26.01 5.04
C THR A 496 1.61 26.99 4.08
N ARG A 497 2.28 27.36 2.97
CA ARG A 497 1.77 28.35 2.02
C ARG A 497 1.13 27.75 0.77
N LYS A 498 1.62 26.60 0.30
CA LYS A 498 1.32 26.06 -1.04
C LYS A 498 0.80 24.62 -1.02
N GLU A 499 1.15 23.81 -0.02
CA GLU A 499 0.83 22.36 0.00
C GLU A 499 -0.23 21.96 1.06
N GLY A 500 -1.00 22.93 1.54
CA GLY A 500 -2.28 22.66 2.22
C GLY A 500 -2.21 22.30 3.71
N LEU A 501 -1.07 22.45 4.41
CA LEU A 501 -1.05 22.26 5.86
C LEU A 501 -1.75 23.44 6.57
N THR A 502 -3.03 23.30 6.88
CA THR A 502 -3.86 24.36 7.50
C THR A 502 -3.94 24.27 9.03
N ASP A 503 -3.64 23.11 9.62
CA ASP A 503 -3.65 22.91 11.07
C ASP A 503 -2.54 23.74 11.75
N ARG A 504 -2.93 24.78 12.49
CA ARG A 504 -2.01 25.66 13.22
C ARG A 504 -1.23 24.92 14.31
N HIS A 505 -1.82 23.91 14.94
CA HIS A 505 -1.14 23.14 15.99
C HIS A 505 -0.02 22.28 15.40
N ALA A 506 -0.26 21.61 14.27
CA ALA A 506 0.78 20.93 13.51
C ALA A 506 1.89 21.88 13.04
N GLN A 507 1.54 23.07 12.54
CA GLN A 507 2.52 24.08 12.14
C GLN A 507 3.43 24.50 13.31
N ASP A 508 2.87 24.73 14.50
CA ASP A 508 3.64 25.08 15.69
C ASP A 508 4.58 23.95 16.13
N ARG A 509 4.13 22.69 16.06
CA ARG A 509 4.95 21.50 16.37
C ARG A 509 6.12 21.34 15.41
N LEU A 510 5.88 21.46 14.11
CA LEU A 510 6.96 21.44 13.10
C LEU A 510 7.91 22.62 13.27
N ARG A 511 7.39 23.82 13.56
CA ARG A 511 8.23 25.01 13.78
C ARG A 511 9.12 24.87 15.01
N ALA A 512 8.61 24.34 16.11
CA ALA A 512 9.41 24.08 17.30
C ALA A 512 10.54 23.08 17.00
N ASP A 513 10.24 22.00 16.30
CA ASP A 513 11.22 20.98 15.90
C ASP A 513 12.33 21.56 14.99
N LEU A 514 11.97 22.37 14.00
CA LEU A 514 12.96 23.03 13.12
C LEU A 514 13.75 24.13 13.85
N GLN A 515 13.16 24.85 14.80
CA GLN A 515 13.88 25.83 15.61
C GLN A 515 14.89 25.17 16.57
N GLU A 516 14.61 23.97 17.08
CA GLU A 516 15.60 23.17 17.80
C GLU A 516 16.77 22.77 16.91
N LEU A 517 16.53 22.45 15.63
CA LEU A 517 17.59 22.22 14.64
C LEU A 517 18.43 23.48 14.39
N LEU A 518 17.78 24.64 14.24
CA LEU A 518 18.50 25.92 14.09
C LEU A 518 19.32 26.27 15.35
N LEU A 519 18.84 25.89 16.53
CA LEU A 519 19.56 26.12 17.78
C LEU A 519 20.78 25.21 17.87
N LEU A 520 20.64 23.94 17.47
CA LEU A 520 21.77 23.02 17.34
C LEU A 520 22.81 23.57 16.35
N LEU A 521 22.38 24.03 15.18
CA LEU A 521 23.23 24.68 14.18
C LEU A 521 24.00 25.88 14.75
N ALA A 522 23.32 26.78 15.45
CA ALA A 522 23.92 27.99 16.02
C ALA A 522 24.93 27.67 17.13
N THR A 523 24.60 26.71 18.00
CA THR A 523 25.41 26.37 19.18
C THR A 523 26.57 25.42 18.88
N SER A 524 26.52 24.68 17.77
CA SER A 524 27.65 23.85 17.33
C SER A 524 28.70 24.61 16.49
N ALA A 525 28.42 25.85 16.09
CA ALA A 525 29.36 26.66 15.32
C ALA A 525 30.53 27.18 16.19
N PRO A 526 31.74 27.33 15.64
CA PRO A 526 32.87 27.91 16.36
C PRO A 526 32.56 29.33 16.84
N ALA A 527 32.94 29.64 18.08
CA ALA A 527 32.75 30.97 18.65
C ALA A 527 33.42 32.04 17.77
N GLY A 528 32.62 33.01 17.28
CA GLY A 528 33.11 34.11 16.45
C GLY A 528 33.17 33.85 14.94
N ALA A 529 32.61 32.73 14.44
CA ALA A 529 32.44 32.51 13.01
C ALA A 529 31.66 33.66 12.35
N ARG A 530 32.19 34.21 11.24
CA ARG A 530 31.55 35.26 10.44
C ARG A 530 31.54 34.89 8.96
N PRO A 531 30.38 34.91 8.27
CA PRO A 531 29.05 35.09 8.85
C PRO A 531 28.70 33.95 9.81
N GLY A 532 27.92 34.25 10.86
CA GLY A 532 27.37 33.21 11.73
C GLY A 532 26.44 32.29 10.93
N PRO A 533 26.15 31.06 11.39
CA PRO A 533 25.34 30.12 10.60
C PRO A 533 23.89 30.60 10.36
N LEU A 534 23.30 31.36 11.30
CA LEU A 534 21.99 31.98 11.12
C LEU A 534 22.03 33.15 10.15
N GLU A 535 23.13 33.93 10.14
CA GLU A 535 23.35 35.01 9.18
C GLU A 535 23.53 34.44 7.76
N ALA A 536 24.30 33.36 7.63
CA ALA A 536 24.48 32.63 6.39
C ALA A 536 23.14 32.07 5.88
N LEU A 537 22.34 31.46 6.76
CA LEU A 537 20.99 30.99 6.41
C LEU A 537 20.07 32.14 5.95
N CYS A 538 20.13 33.29 6.62
CA CYS A 538 19.37 34.47 6.18
C CYS A 538 19.83 34.96 4.81
N ALA A 539 21.11 34.86 4.48
CA ALA A 539 21.68 35.31 3.22
C ALA A 539 21.42 34.37 2.03
N GLU A 540 20.84 33.19 2.26
CA GLU A 540 20.53 32.23 1.20
C GLU A 540 19.58 32.83 0.14
N PRO A 541 19.83 32.62 -1.17
CA PRO A 541 19.10 33.30 -2.24
C PRO A 541 17.60 33.03 -2.25
N ASP A 542 17.17 31.81 -1.94
CA ASP A 542 15.78 31.40 -1.90
C ASP A 542 15.02 31.98 -0.70
N ILE A 543 15.68 32.08 0.46
CA ILE A 543 15.16 32.74 1.66
C ILE A 543 14.93 34.23 1.40
N GLN A 544 15.88 34.90 0.76
CA GLN A 544 15.75 36.31 0.38
C GLN A 544 14.68 36.53 -0.70
N ALA A 545 14.66 35.69 -1.74
CA ALA A 545 13.72 35.82 -2.86
C ALA A 545 12.27 35.61 -2.42
N GLU A 546 11.99 34.57 -1.62
CA GLU A 546 10.65 34.27 -1.11
C GLU A 546 10.30 35.07 0.18
N LYS A 547 11.23 35.90 0.69
CA LYS A 547 11.12 36.66 1.95
C LYS A 547 10.70 35.78 3.13
N ILE A 548 11.34 34.62 3.26
CA ILE A 548 11.01 33.63 4.28
C ILE A 548 11.51 34.13 5.64
N PRO A 549 10.66 34.24 6.67
CA PRO A 549 11.08 34.71 7.97
C PRO A 549 12.00 33.67 8.63
N VAL A 550 13.26 34.05 8.87
CA VAL A 550 14.27 33.27 9.60
C VAL A 550 14.73 34.10 10.80
N PRO A 551 14.99 33.50 11.97
CA PRO A 551 15.59 34.21 13.09
C PRO A 551 17.01 34.70 12.74
N PRO A 552 17.28 36.02 12.78
CA PRO A 552 18.57 36.56 12.36
C PRO A 552 19.70 36.33 13.37
N THR A 553 19.36 36.12 14.66
CA THR A 553 20.33 35.93 15.75
C THR A 553 19.88 34.81 16.68
N GLU A 554 20.82 34.27 17.46
CA GLU A 554 20.54 33.24 18.46
C GLU A 554 19.54 33.72 19.52
N ASP A 555 19.64 34.98 19.96
CA ASP A 555 18.71 35.56 20.95
C ASP A 555 17.27 35.59 20.42
N VAL A 556 17.08 36.03 19.16
CA VAL A 556 15.75 36.03 18.53
C VAL A 556 15.23 34.61 18.34
N LEU A 557 16.08 33.67 17.94
CA LEU A 557 15.73 32.26 17.82
C LEU A 557 15.25 31.70 19.17
N ARG A 558 15.99 31.96 20.25
CA ARG A 558 15.68 31.52 21.61
C ARG A 558 14.36 32.09 22.12
N ASP A 559 14.10 33.37 21.89
CA ASP A 559 12.82 34.00 22.25
C ASP A 559 11.64 33.39 21.50
N GLN A 560 11.80 33.16 20.18
CA GLN A 560 10.77 32.53 19.37
C GLN A 560 10.52 31.07 19.77
N LEU A 561 11.57 30.29 20.01
CA LEU A 561 11.46 28.90 20.46
C LEU A 561 10.82 28.80 21.85
N ALA A 562 11.18 29.69 22.77
CA ALA A 562 10.53 29.80 24.08
C ALA A 562 9.02 30.13 23.96
N ALA A 563 8.63 30.94 22.98
CA ALA A 563 7.22 31.20 22.69
C ALA A 563 6.53 29.98 22.05
N CYS A 564 7.22 29.22 21.19
CA CYS A 564 6.70 27.98 20.62
C CYS A 564 6.37 26.96 21.71
N TYR A 565 7.27 26.72 22.67
CA TYR A 565 6.99 25.78 23.78
C TYR A 565 5.74 26.16 24.59
N ARG A 566 5.46 27.46 24.78
CA ARG A 566 4.20 27.88 25.43
C ARG A 566 2.98 27.56 24.58
N ARG A 567 3.05 27.78 23.26
CA ARG A 567 1.97 27.38 22.36
C ARG A 567 1.77 25.87 22.36
N LEU A 568 2.84 25.07 22.43
CA LEU A 568 2.74 23.61 22.58
C LEU A 568 2.08 23.22 23.91
N PHE A 569 2.40 23.91 25.01
CA PHE A 569 1.73 23.71 26.29
C PHE A 569 0.22 24.05 26.20
N ASP A 570 -0.13 25.10 25.47
CA ASP A 570 -1.52 25.51 25.28
C ASP A 570 -2.33 24.50 24.45
N GLN A 571 -1.69 23.69 23.61
CA GLN A 571 -2.34 22.60 22.87
C GLN A 571 -2.85 21.47 23.79
N MET A 572 -2.29 21.32 24.99
CA MET A 572 -2.76 20.30 25.94
C MET A 572 -4.12 20.71 26.55
N PRO A 573 -5.19 19.91 26.40
CA PRO A 573 -6.45 20.13 27.09
C PRO A 573 -6.26 20.17 28.62
N ARG A 574 -7.05 20.99 29.33
CA ARG A 574 -6.92 21.13 30.79
C ARG A 574 -7.03 19.80 31.55
N ALA A 575 -7.89 18.90 31.07
CA ALA A 575 -8.06 17.56 31.65
C ALA A 575 -6.81 16.69 31.47
N GLU A 576 -6.13 16.79 30.31
CA GLU A 576 -4.91 16.02 30.02
C GLU A 576 -3.69 16.55 30.77
N ARG A 577 -3.61 17.85 31.06
CA ARG A 577 -2.52 18.42 31.88
C ARG A 577 -2.43 17.77 33.26
N GLY A 578 -3.56 17.30 33.81
CA GLY A 578 -3.57 16.54 35.06
C GLY A 578 -3.20 15.06 34.88
N ARG A 579 -3.46 14.47 33.71
CA ARG A 579 -3.11 13.07 33.39
C ARG A 579 -1.64 12.91 32.99
N ASP A 580 -1.03 13.93 32.40
CA ASP A 580 0.37 13.93 31.97
C ASP A 580 1.13 15.17 32.51
N PRO A 581 1.35 15.25 33.83
CA PRO A 581 1.99 16.40 34.46
C PRO A 581 3.46 16.57 34.03
N ASP A 582 4.13 15.48 33.65
CA ASP A 582 5.53 15.51 33.24
C ASP A 582 5.72 16.24 31.90
N LEU A 583 4.87 15.96 30.91
CA LEU A 583 4.90 16.69 29.64
C LEU A 583 4.57 18.17 29.83
N ALA A 584 3.52 18.46 30.61
CA ALA A 584 3.11 19.83 30.90
C ALA A 584 4.24 20.64 31.56
N LYS A 585 4.93 20.03 32.54
CA LYS A 585 6.09 20.62 33.20
C LYS A 585 7.25 20.79 32.22
N ALA A 586 7.59 19.76 31.44
CA ALA A 586 8.68 19.79 30.49
C ALA A 586 8.53 20.93 29.46
N LEU A 587 7.34 21.14 28.91
CA LEU A 587 7.08 22.22 27.95
C LEU A 587 7.28 23.63 28.58
N LEU A 588 6.81 23.83 29.81
CA LEU A 588 7.03 25.10 30.51
C LEU A 588 8.50 25.30 30.86
N ASP A 589 9.16 24.28 31.40
CA ASP A 589 10.58 24.31 31.74
C ASP A 589 11.42 24.60 30.48
N ASN A 590 11.11 23.98 29.35
CA ASN A 590 11.77 24.27 28.06
C ASN A 590 11.60 25.73 27.66
N SER A 591 10.38 26.29 27.80
CA SER A 591 10.12 27.71 27.56
C SER A 591 10.99 28.61 28.44
N TYR A 592 11.18 28.28 29.72
CA TYR A 592 11.98 29.12 30.63
C TYR A 592 13.48 28.99 30.36
N HIS A 593 14.00 27.78 30.22
CA HIS A 593 15.43 27.52 30.04
C HIS A 593 15.96 28.01 28.69
N THR A 594 15.09 28.08 27.68
CA THR A 594 15.50 28.53 26.34
C THR A 594 15.70 30.04 26.26
N ARG A 595 15.07 30.83 27.16
CA ARG A 595 15.12 32.29 27.07
C ARG A 595 16.55 32.86 27.18
N PRO A 596 16.86 33.95 26.47
CA PRO A 596 18.13 34.64 26.59
C PRO A 596 18.46 35.04 28.03
N ILE A 597 19.74 34.95 28.40
CA ILE A 597 20.28 35.13 29.77
C ILE A 597 19.86 36.47 30.42
N GLY A 598 19.50 37.49 29.64
CA GLY A 598 19.00 38.79 30.12
C GLY A 598 17.55 38.82 30.63
N THR A 599 16.75 37.76 30.43
CA THR A 599 15.30 37.76 30.74
C THR A 599 14.89 36.82 31.88
N TRP A 600 15.87 36.27 32.59
CA TRP A 600 15.63 35.45 33.78
C TRP A 600 15.13 36.35 34.91
N HIS A 601 13.83 36.34 35.17
CA HIS A 601 13.32 36.91 36.41
C HIS A 601 13.95 36.15 37.59
N ARG A 602 14.86 36.81 38.31
CA ARG A 602 15.28 36.37 39.65
C ARG A 602 14.04 36.30 40.53
N ARG A 603 13.39 35.13 40.62
CA ARG A 603 12.54 34.82 41.77
C ARG A 603 13.48 34.74 42.96
N GLY A 604 13.43 35.76 43.81
CA GLY A 604 14.24 35.87 45.00
C GLY A 604 14.02 34.69 45.93
N TYR A 605 14.89 33.69 45.84
CA TYR A 605 15.27 32.96 47.04
C TYR A 605 15.96 33.98 47.94
N ARG A 606 15.26 34.38 49.01
CA ARG A 606 15.92 34.95 50.18
C ARG A 606 16.88 33.89 50.70
N SER A 607 18.15 33.98 50.32
CA SER A 607 19.22 33.30 51.04
C SER A 607 19.23 33.83 52.49
N PRO A 608 19.19 32.98 53.52
CA PRO A 608 19.47 33.42 54.88
C PRO A 608 20.89 33.99 54.90
N ARG A 609 21.01 35.31 55.15
CA ARG A 609 22.30 35.96 55.37
C ARG A 609 22.91 35.40 56.65
N TRP A 610 23.73 34.37 56.53
CA TRP A 610 24.74 34.07 57.53
C TRP A 610 25.77 35.20 57.50
N ARG A 611 25.88 35.87 58.63
CA ARG A 611 26.92 36.85 58.93
C ARG A 611 28.22 36.09 59.00
N ASP A 612 29.17 36.42 58.14
CA ASP A 612 30.55 36.44 58.57
C ASP A 612 31.40 37.37 57.71
N ARG A 613 32.41 37.93 58.37
CA ARG A 613 33.49 38.75 57.83
C ARG A 613 33.26 40.26 57.83
N TRP A 614 33.30 40.84 59.04
CA TRP A 614 34.04 42.08 59.28
C TRP A 614 34.84 41.94 60.58
N LYS A 615 36.17 41.83 60.46
CA LYS A 615 37.19 42.47 61.32
C LYS A 615 38.59 41.93 61.00
N ARG A 616 39.39 42.72 60.29
CA ARG A 616 40.83 42.84 60.51
C ARG A 616 41.23 44.29 60.23
N SER A 617 41.73 44.94 61.29
CA SER A 617 42.80 45.96 61.29
C SER A 617 42.51 47.07 62.31
N ARG A 618 43.57 47.45 63.04
CA ARG A 618 43.70 48.36 64.20
C ARG A 618 43.42 47.67 65.54
N GLY A 619 44.37 47.47 66.45
CA GLY A 619 45.66 48.14 66.67
C GLY A 619 45.59 48.94 67.97
N ASP A 620 46.46 48.57 68.91
CA ASP A 620 46.89 49.26 70.14
C ASP A 620 46.07 49.28 71.44
N GLY A 621 46.82 49.06 72.54
CA GLY A 621 46.58 49.44 73.94
C GLY A 621 45.61 48.54 74.69
N GLY A 622 45.97 47.79 75.74
CA GLY A 622 46.85 48.12 76.86
C GLY A 622 46.01 48.14 78.15
N GLY A 623 46.45 47.44 79.19
CA GLY A 623 46.03 47.72 80.57
C GLY A 623 45.16 46.68 81.30
N LEU A 624 45.78 46.06 82.32
CA LEU A 624 45.18 45.30 83.42
C LEU A 624 44.17 46.10 84.27
N ARG A 625 43.23 45.39 84.93
CA ARG A 625 42.91 45.36 86.39
C ARG A 625 41.52 44.70 86.59
N THR A 626 41.36 43.51 87.18
CA THR A 626 41.43 43.04 88.60
C THR A 626 40.35 43.60 89.54
N TYR A 627 39.92 42.72 90.47
CA TYR A 627 39.06 42.85 91.69
C TYR A 627 37.72 42.09 91.56
N GLU A 628 37.28 41.20 92.47
CA GLU A 628 37.73 40.66 93.77
C GLU A 628 36.83 39.41 94.03
N ASP A 629 37.41 38.24 94.28
CA ASP A 629 37.62 37.56 95.57
C ASP A 629 36.44 36.78 96.21
N THR A 630 36.57 35.45 96.10
CA THR A 630 36.48 34.42 97.17
C THR A 630 35.09 34.13 97.77
N VAL A 631 34.67 32.88 98.01
CA VAL A 631 35.27 31.81 98.83
C VAL A 631 34.54 30.47 98.52
N THR A 632 35.34 29.40 98.40
CA THR A 632 35.13 27.93 98.56
C THR A 632 33.75 27.25 98.59
N GLU A 633 33.75 26.06 97.97
CA GLU A 633 32.98 24.83 98.29
C GLU A 633 31.45 24.86 98.08
N GLY A 634 30.81 23.92 97.38
CA GLY A 634 31.25 22.68 96.75
C GLY A 634 30.04 21.91 96.19
N GLY A 635 30.31 20.90 95.36
CA GLY A 635 29.39 19.78 95.09
C GLY A 635 28.71 19.78 93.72
N GLY A 636 29.09 18.81 92.88
CA GLY A 636 28.29 18.31 91.76
C GLY A 636 28.97 18.41 90.40
#